data_AF-A0A1F2X528-F1
#
_entry.id   AF-A0A1F2X528-F1
#
_cell.length_a   1.000
_cell.length_b   1.000
_cell.length_c   1.000
_cell.angle_alpha   90.00
_cell.angle_beta   90.00
_cell.angle_gamma   90.00
#
_symmetry.space_group_name_H-M   'P 1'
#
loop_
_entity.id
_entity.type
_entity.pdbx_description
1 polymer ?
#
loop_
_entity_poly.entity_id
_entity_poly.type
_entity_poly.pdbx_seq_one_letter_code
_entity_poly.pdbx_strand_id
1 'polypeptide(L)'
;MAASDFQSSVTELIVPGGADGAFGDSVAVSGDTVVVGAPEQDSDTGGAYVFVGSGNQWLLQDELTAADGAADDRFGWSVAVWGDTVVVGAPGDDSNRGAAYVFTRSGGVWSLQAKLTAADGRGAEGNTPLGGGHAFGMSVGVWGDTVVVGASFADQTGAAYVFVRSGGVWSQQDKLIADDGGTFDAVGYSVGIWGDTVVVGAPGGGAAYVFTRSGVDWPQQDKLVAGGIGFGESVAVSMDTVVVGSPVDLDNSHTGVAYAFVRSGGVWSQQDELIADDGAADDFFGRSVGVSGDSGLGGAPGDDSDRGGAYVFFRSGEVWSQQEKVIADDGVAGDGFGDSVGMWGDTVAIGAPGLGAAYVFDLGPSPVTRYAGSNRYGTAAAIAVGDFPDPVPTVFVATGTNFPDALAGAAVAGKLGAPLLLVRPDSIPAETAAQLTRLAPDQIVILGGVGAVGAGVETELGGYASSVIRLAGANRHATAVAISQFGFPGTASQVIVATGSGFADALAGGPAAVALDAPVLLTDPDNLPQVVADEITRLDPTRIVVVGGTGAVSAAVFAQLEAIQANTVRISGANRYETAVAISQDAFDSGSSRVYVATGLNFPDGLAGAAAAGWWGAPILLVPGATVPGSVGAEITRLGTGQVFVLGGTAAVTNQVVATLGAVLGL
;
A
#
# COMPACT_ATOMS: atom_id res chain seq x y z
N MET A 1 17.01 -12.14 7.84
CA MET A 1 18.24 -11.53 7.29
C MET A 1 19.15 -11.13 8.45
N ALA A 2 20.47 -11.10 8.29
CA ALA A 2 21.37 -10.59 9.34
C ALA A 2 21.33 -9.06 9.33
N ALA A 3 21.41 -8.43 10.50
CA ALA A 3 21.39 -6.96 10.69
C ALA A 3 22.48 -6.18 9.92
N SER A 4 23.38 -6.86 9.17
CA SER A 4 24.48 -6.23 8.42
C SER A 4 24.15 -5.87 6.97
N ASP A 5 23.04 -6.34 6.38
CA ASP A 5 22.74 -6.09 4.96
C ASP A 5 22.00 -4.76 4.71
N PHE A 6 21.37 -4.18 5.74
CA PHE A 6 20.52 -2.98 5.64
C PHE A 6 21.32 -1.66 5.57
N GLN A 7 22.47 -1.56 6.26
CA GLN A 7 23.36 -0.39 6.15
C GLN A 7 23.98 -0.19 4.74
N SER A 8 23.76 -1.11 3.80
CA SER A 8 24.27 -0.96 2.43
C SER A 8 23.37 -0.16 1.48
N SER A 9 22.17 0.26 1.93
CA SER A 9 21.17 0.98 1.12
C SER A 9 21.03 2.48 1.44
N VAL A 10 21.89 3.04 2.30
CA VAL A 10 21.79 4.44 2.73
C VAL A 10 22.21 5.40 1.61
N THR A 11 21.33 6.33 1.25
CA THR A 11 21.65 7.43 0.35
C THR A 11 21.43 8.77 1.06
N GLU A 12 22.51 9.52 1.26
CA GLU A 12 22.45 10.91 1.71
C GLU A 12 21.90 11.80 0.56
N LEU A 13 20.93 12.64 0.87
CA LEU A 13 20.34 13.61 -0.05
C LEU A 13 21.08 14.94 0.07
N ILE A 14 21.82 15.29 -0.97
CA ILE A 14 22.68 16.46 -0.98
C ILE A 14 22.11 17.53 -1.92
N VAL A 15 22.05 18.78 -1.44
CA VAL A 15 21.76 19.96 -2.26
C VAL A 15 23.07 20.52 -2.84
N PRO A 16 23.25 20.57 -4.17
CA PRO A 16 24.46 21.11 -4.78
C PRO A 16 24.68 22.59 -4.44
N GLY A 17 25.76 22.90 -3.70
CA GLY A 17 26.04 24.25 -3.21
C GLY A 17 25.86 24.40 -1.70
N GLY A 18 25.33 23.37 -1.03
CA GLY A 18 24.92 23.40 0.38
C GLY A 18 23.48 23.89 0.52
N ALA A 19 22.73 23.28 1.43
CA ALA A 19 21.53 23.90 1.97
C ALA A 19 21.91 24.56 3.29
N ASP A 20 21.55 25.83 3.46
CA ASP A 20 21.68 26.56 4.72
C ASP A 20 20.27 26.66 5.33
N GLY A 21 20.10 26.51 6.64
CA GLY A 21 18.82 26.75 7.30
C GLY A 21 17.90 25.53 7.44
N ALA A 22 18.27 24.64 8.36
CA ALA A 22 17.47 23.51 8.83
C ALA A 22 16.97 22.56 7.71
N PHE A 23 17.78 22.28 6.69
CA PHE A 23 17.45 21.24 5.71
C PHE A 23 17.33 19.88 6.39
N GLY A 24 16.19 19.21 6.21
CA GLY A 24 15.86 17.97 6.93
C GLY A 24 14.89 18.17 8.08
N ASP A 25 14.45 19.41 8.37
CA ASP A 25 13.46 19.70 9.41
C ASP A 25 12.10 19.03 9.14
N SER A 26 11.75 18.85 7.87
CA SER A 26 10.61 18.02 7.47
C SER A 26 10.94 17.16 6.25
N VAL A 27 10.45 15.92 6.25
CA VAL A 27 10.61 14.98 5.13
C VAL A 27 9.30 14.28 4.80
N ALA A 28 9.07 14.00 3.52
CA ALA A 28 7.96 13.16 3.07
C ALA A 28 8.39 12.32 1.86
N VAL A 29 7.80 11.13 1.72
CA VAL A 29 8.11 10.19 0.63
C VAL A 29 6.84 9.57 0.05
N SER A 30 6.78 9.44 -1.27
CA SER A 30 5.73 8.73 -1.99
C SER A 30 6.28 8.20 -3.32
N GLY A 31 6.20 6.89 -3.51
CA GLY A 31 6.76 6.23 -4.70
C GLY A 31 8.26 6.48 -4.83
N ASP A 32 8.65 7.05 -5.95
CA ASP A 32 10.02 7.42 -6.29
C ASP A 32 10.37 8.87 -5.91
N THR A 33 9.54 9.56 -5.15
CA THR A 33 9.69 10.99 -4.86
C THR A 33 9.87 11.23 -3.36
N VAL A 34 10.92 11.96 -2.99
CA VAL A 34 11.17 12.45 -1.62
C VAL A 34 11.17 13.99 -1.64
N VAL A 35 10.54 14.59 -0.65
CA VAL A 35 10.55 16.05 -0.45
C VAL A 35 11.17 16.35 0.90
N VAL A 36 12.09 17.32 0.93
CA VAL A 36 12.80 17.76 2.13
C VAL A 36 12.61 19.26 2.33
N GLY A 37 12.15 19.67 3.51
CA GLY A 37 11.98 21.06 3.88
C GLY A 37 13.25 21.69 4.47
N ALA A 38 13.40 23.00 4.28
CA ALA A 38 14.46 23.84 4.84
C ALA A 38 13.86 25.21 5.23
N PRO A 39 13.10 25.29 6.35
CA PRO A 39 12.32 26.48 6.70
C PRO A 39 13.15 27.71 7.06
N GLU A 40 14.42 27.55 7.44
CA GLU A 40 15.30 28.66 7.84
C GLU A 40 16.18 29.16 6.68
N GLN A 41 15.99 28.62 5.47
CA GLN A 41 16.68 29.04 4.26
C GLN A 41 16.38 30.52 3.95
N ASP A 42 17.42 31.27 3.53
CA ASP A 42 17.31 32.65 3.02
C ASP A 42 16.60 33.64 3.96
N SER A 43 17.05 33.75 5.21
CA SER A 43 16.44 34.61 6.25
C SER A 43 15.01 34.17 6.58
N ASP A 44 14.84 32.87 6.79
CA ASP A 44 13.58 32.22 7.15
C ASP A 44 12.46 32.43 6.11
N THR A 45 12.80 32.77 4.86
CA THR A 45 11.82 32.67 3.76
C THR A 45 11.48 31.22 3.47
N GLY A 46 12.50 30.35 3.55
CA GLY A 46 12.36 28.90 3.51
C GLY A 46 12.30 28.31 2.10
N GLY A 47 12.63 27.01 2.00
CA GLY A 47 12.64 26.24 0.76
C GLY A 47 12.17 24.80 0.95
N ALA A 48 11.82 24.12 -0.14
CA ALA A 48 11.58 22.67 -0.15
C ALA A 48 12.20 22.03 -1.40
N TYR A 49 12.88 20.91 -1.23
CA TYR A 49 13.69 20.28 -2.27
C TYR A 49 13.08 18.94 -2.66
N VAL A 50 12.90 18.70 -3.96
CA VAL A 50 12.31 17.47 -4.49
C VAL A 50 13.40 16.59 -5.08
N PHE A 51 13.53 15.39 -4.53
CA PHE A 51 14.42 14.35 -5.00
C PHE A 51 13.63 13.23 -5.66
N VAL A 52 14.17 12.69 -6.75
CA VAL A 52 13.56 11.56 -7.48
C VAL A 52 14.53 10.40 -7.58
N GLY A 53 14.05 9.22 -7.23
CA GLY A 53 14.77 7.96 -7.29
C GLY A 53 14.96 7.48 -8.73
N SER A 54 16.19 7.09 -9.07
CA SER A 54 16.51 6.44 -10.34
C SER A 54 17.51 5.31 -10.09
N GLY A 55 17.01 4.08 -9.93
CA GLY A 55 17.82 2.95 -9.48
C GLY A 55 18.24 3.13 -8.03
N ASN A 56 19.55 3.03 -7.73
CA ASN A 56 20.10 3.19 -6.38
C ASN A 56 20.58 4.63 -6.11
N GLN A 57 20.03 5.62 -6.80
CA GLN A 57 20.42 7.03 -6.64
C GLN A 57 19.19 7.91 -6.49
N TRP A 58 19.31 8.91 -5.64
CA TRP A 58 18.34 9.99 -5.49
C TRP A 58 18.94 11.26 -6.04
N LEU A 59 18.27 11.87 -7.02
CA LEU A 59 18.75 13.07 -7.68
C LEU A 59 17.85 14.25 -7.34
N LEU A 60 18.46 15.39 -6.98
CA LEU A 60 17.74 16.65 -6.83
C LEU A 60 17.10 16.98 -8.19
N GLN A 61 15.78 17.02 -8.21
CA GLN A 61 15.00 17.36 -9.39
C GLN A 61 14.65 18.84 -9.42
N ASP A 62 14.21 19.40 -8.29
CA ASP A 62 13.68 20.76 -8.23
C ASP A 62 13.82 21.37 -6.84
N GLU A 63 13.83 22.70 -6.81
CA GLU A 63 13.74 23.53 -5.61
C GLU A 63 12.44 24.32 -5.67
N LEU A 64 11.57 24.09 -4.69
CA LEU A 64 10.27 24.73 -4.58
C LEU A 64 10.39 25.95 -3.66
N THR A 65 9.86 27.08 -4.14
CA THR A 65 9.83 28.34 -3.39
C THR A 65 8.44 28.95 -3.47
N ALA A 66 8.02 29.67 -2.42
CA ALA A 66 6.81 30.52 -2.50
C ALA A 66 7.06 31.71 -3.42
N ALA A 67 6.17 31.94 -4.40
CA ALA A 67 6.31 33.06 -5.35
C ALA A 67 6.16 34.44 -4.68
N ASP A 68 5.49 34.47 -3.53
CA ASP A 68 5.26 35.61 -2.66
C ASP A 68 6.05 35.52 -1.35
N GLY A 69 7.05 34.63 -1.27
CA GLY A 69 7.84 34.40 -0.07
C GLY A 69 8.52 35.68 0.45
N ALA A 70 8.38 35.91 1.75
CA ALA A 70 8.99 36.96 2.53
C ALA A 70 9.82 36.36 3.67
N ALA A 71 10.66 37.18 4.31
CA ALA A 71 11.41 36.77 5.49
C ALA A 71 10.44 36.33 6.61
N ASP A 72 10.85 35.33 7.39
CA ASP A 72 10.08 34.71 8.48
C ASP A 72 8.82 33.90 8.07
N ASP A 73 8.55 33.71 6.77
CA ASP A 73 7.41 32.90 6.31
C ASP A 73 7.57 31.39 6.60
N ARG A 74 8.81 30.93 6.69
CA ARG A 74 9.22 29.54 6.98
C ARG A 74 8.61 28.52 6.03
N PHE A 75 8.64 28.79 4.73
CA PHE A 75 8.24 27.83 3.72
C PHE A 75 9.10 26.55 3.84
N GLY A 76 8.48 25.38 3.86
CA GLY A 76 9.20 24.12 4.08
C GLY A 76 9.14 23.63 5.53
N TRP A 77 8.43 24.33 6.41
CA TRP A 77 8.19 23.90 7.80
C TRP A 77 7.51 22.52 7.86
N SER A 78 6.59 22.25 6.94
CA SER A 78 6.00 20.93 6.77
C SER A 78 5.88 20.60 5.30
N VAL A 79 6.12 19.35 4.94
CA VAL A 79 6.04 18.86 3.57
C VAL A 79 5.22 17.58 3.52
N ALA A 80 4.45 17.40 2.44
CA ALA A 80 3.76 16.16 2.14
C ALA A 80 3.77 15.90 0.63
N VAL A 81 3.80 14.64 0.23
CA VAL A 81 3.82 14.24 -1.18
C VAL A 81 2.89 13.05 -1.43
N TRP A 82 2.17 13.09 -2.54
CA TRP A 82 1.38 11.98 -3.07
C TRP A 82 1.41 12.00 -4.59
N GLY A 83 2.10 11.01 -5.19
CA GLY A 83 2.30 10.96 -6.63
C GLY A 83 2.86 12.29 -7.17
N ASP A 84 2.14 12.91 -8.12
CA ASP A 84 2.55 14.16 -8.76
C ASP A 84 2.13 15.44 -8.01
N THR A 85 1.81 15.36 -6.71
CA THR A 85 1.39 16.51 -5.89
C THR A 85 2.28 16.66 -4.66
N VAL A 86 2.89 17.83 -4.48
CA VAL A 86 3.58 18.23 -3.25
C VAL A 86 2.80 19.35 -2.57
N VAL A 87 2.71 19.28 -1.25
CA VAL A 87 2.20 20.36 -0.40
C VAL A 87 3.29 20.82 0.53
N VAL A 88 3.48 22.14 0.62
CA VAL A 88 4.48 22.76 1.49
C VAL A 88 3.83 23.79 2.40
N GLY A 89 4.00 23.65 3.71
CA GLY A 89 3.51 24.58 4.72
C GLY A 89 4.45 25.77 4.93
N ALA A 90 3.87 26.94 5.22
CA ALA A 90 4.55 28.18 5.58
C ALA A 90 3.76 28.88 6.70
N PRO A 91 3.90 28.44 7.97
CA PRO A 91 3.08 28.95 9.07
C PRO A 91 3.34 30.41 9.43
N GLY A 92 4.48 30.98 9.02
CA GLY A 92 4.84 32.38 9.27
C GLY A 92 4.18 33.38 8.31
N ASP A 93 3.70 32.89 7.17
CA ASP A 93 3.10 33.69 6.09
C ASP A 93 2.01 34.65 6.59
N ASP A 94 1.98 35.86 6.02
CA ASP A 94 0.98 36.89 6.32
C ASP A 94 0.85 37.19 7.84
N SER A 95 1.98 37.35 8.53
CA SER A 95 2.07 37.63 9.98
C SER A 95 1.48 36.50 10.84
N ASN A 96 1.98 35.28 10.63
CA ASN A 96 1.52 34.05 11.29
C ASN A 96 0.06 33.68 11.00
N ARG A 97 -0.57 34.25 9.96
CA ARG A 97 -1.85 33.73 9.47
C ARG A 97 -1.63 32.34 8.88
N GLY A 98 -0.51 32.18 8.19
CA GLY A 98 -0.01 30.94 7.62
C GLY A 98 -0.64 30.57 6.28
N ALA A 99 0.10 29.82 5.48
CA ALA A 99 -0.30 29.32 4.18
C ALA A 99 0.19 27.89 3.94
N ALA A 100 -0.41 27.22 2.96
CA ALA A 100 0.12 25.99 2.38
C ALA A 100 0.11 26.08 0.85
N TYR A 101 1.19 25.67 0.21
CA TYR A 101 1.41 25.81 -1.23
C TYR A 101 1.35 24.43 -1.89
N VAL A 102 0.53 24.30 -2.93
CA VAL A 102 0.37 23.06 -3.68
C VAL A 102 1.12 23.15 -5.00
N PHE A 103 2.05 22.24 -5.21
CA PHE A 103 2.81 22.09 -6.45
C PHE A 103 2.38 20.82 -7.16
N THR A 104 2.32 20.87 -8.50
CA THR A 104 2.01 19.69 -9.32
C THR A 104 3.08 19.46 -10.38
N ARG A 105 3.40 18.17 -10.60
CA ARG A 105 4.36 17.73 -11.61
C ARG A 105 3.67 17.51 -12.95
N SER A 106 4.26 18.03 -14.02
CA SER A 106 3.84 17.71 -15.38
C SER A 106 5.05 17.73 -16.31
N GLY A 107 5.25 16.65 -17.08
CA GLY A 107 6.42 16.53 -17.96
C GLY A 107 7.76 16.63 -17.21
N GLY A 108 7.79 16.21 -15.94
CA GLY A 108 8.97 16.29 -15.07
C GLY A 108 9.22 17.65 -14.41
N VAL A 109 8.39 18.66 -14.66
CA VAL A 109 8.53 20.02 -14.08
C VAL A 109 7.51 20.22 -12.96
N TRP A 110 7.94 20.72 -11.81
CA TRP A 110 7.04 21.13 -10.74
C TRP A 110 6.60 22.58 -10.93
N SER A 111 5.32 22.85 -10.69
CA SER A 111 4.77 24.20 -10.82
C SER A 111 3.78 24.48 -9.70
N LEU A 112 3.85 25.70 -9.15
CA LEU A 112 2.89 26.16 -8.16
C LEU A 112 1.50 26.17 -8.77
N GLN A 113 0.62 25.34 -8.22
CA GLN A 113 -0.76 25.25 -8.64
C GLN A 113 -1.67 26.17 -7.82
N ALA A 114 -1.49 26.20 -6.49
CA ALA A 114 -2.36 26.97 -5.60
C ALA A 114 -1.64 27.38 -4.30
N LYS A 115 -2.01 28.55 -3.78
CA LYS A 115 -1.80 28.94 -2.37
C LYS A 115 -3.11 28.71 -1.62
N LEU A 116 -3.07 27.91 -0.56
CA LEU A 116 -4.18 27.60 0.31
C LEU A 116 -4.08 28.43 1.58
N THR A 117 -5.21 28.98 2.02
CA THR A 117 -5.33 29.76 3.25
C THR A 117 -6.64 29.41 3.94
N ALA A 118 -6.68 29.41 5.26
CA ALA A 118 -7.93 29.28 6.00
C ALA A 118 -8.88 30.47 5.70
N ALA A 119 -10.12 30.18 5.32
CA ALA A 119 -11.14 31.20 5.04
C ALA A 119 -11.43 32.11 6.24
N ASP A 120 -11.28 31.58 7.45
CA ASP A 120 -11.42 32.27 8.73
C ASP A 120 -10.07 32.65 9.36
N GLY A 121 -8.96 32.48 8.63
CA GLY A 121 -7.60 32.72 9.10
C GLY A 121 -7.38 34.15 9.59
N ARG A 122 -6.72 34.28 10.75
CA ARG A 122 -6.32 35.55 11.35
C ARG A 122 -4.81 35.56 11.59
N GLY A 123 -4.17 36.71 11.32
CA GLY A 123 -2.78 36.93 11.68
C GLY A 123 -2.63 37.17 13.19
N ALA A 124 -1.39 37.41 13.64
CA ALA A 124 -1.13 37.76 15.02
C ALA A 124 -1.78 39.12 15.38
N GLU A 125 -2.75 39.14 16.29
CA GLU A 125 -3.38 40.37 16.78
C GLU A 125 -3.00 40.67 18.25
N GLY A 126 -2.29 41.79 18.48
CA GLY A 126 -2.04 42.34 19.82
C GLY A 126 -1.19 41.45 20.75
N ASN A 127 -0.93 41.96 21.96
CA ASN A 127 -0.20 41.25 23.01
C ASN A 127 -1.14 40.22 23.68
N THR A 128 -1.66 39.25 22.92
CA THR A 128 -2.29 38.07 23.53
C THR A 128 -1.23 37.36 24.37
N PRO A 129 -1.60 36.63 25.44
CA PRO A 129 -0.64 35.86 26.23
C PRO A 129 0.17 34.83 25.42
N LEU A 130 -0.19 34.60 24.15
CA LEU A 130 0.30 33.52 23.30
C LEU A 130 1.07 34.00 22.06
N GLY A 131 1.01 35.29 21.71
CA GLY A 131 1.87 35.88 20.68
C GLY A 131 1.81 35.32 19.24
N GLY A 132 1.04 34.26 18.94
CA GLY A 132 1.00 33.59 17.62
C GLY A 132 -0.31 33.82 16.87
N GLY A 133 -0.25 33.88 15.52
CA GLY A 133 -1.43 33.85 14.65
C GLY A 133 -1.99 32.43 14.49
N HIS A 134 -2.84 32.18 13.48
CA HIS A 134 -3.40 30.83 13.23
C HIS A 134 -2.34 29.74 13.02
N ALA A 135 -1.16 30.10 12.51
CA ALA A 135 -0.09 29.18 12.10
C ALA A 135 -0.60 28.09 11.13
N PHE A 136 -1.48 28.45 10.20
CA PHE A 136 -1.95 27.55 9.17
C PHE A 136 -0.77 27.06 8.32
N GLY A 137 -0.65 25.76 8.10
CA GLY A 137 0.52 25.18 7.42
C GLY A 137 1.60 24.65 8.37
N MET A 138 1.32 24.62 9.68
CA MET A 138 2.21 23.98 10.66
C MET A 138 2.36 22.47 10.42
N SER A 139 1.33 21.82 9.90
CA SER A 139 1.38 20.44 9.42
C SER A 139 0.54 20.29 8.16
N VAL A 140 0.96 19.43 7.24
CA VAL A 140 0.27 19.19 5.97
C VAL A 140 0.21 17.70 5.67
N GLY A 141 -0.87 17.28 5.00
CA GLY A 141 -1.04 15.92 4.49
C GLY A 141 -1.76 15.95 3.15
N VAL A 142 -1.45 15.00 2.26
CA VAL A 142 -2.08 14.90 0.93
C VAL A 142 -2.39 13.46 0.56
N TRP A 143 -3.58 13.22 0.02
CA TRP A 143 -3.97 11.95 -0.58
C TRP A 143 -4.89 12.20 -1.78
N GLY A 144 -4.45 11.82 -2.97
CA GLY A 144 -5.15 12.08 -4.22
C GLY A 144 -5.49 13.56 -4.37
N ASP A 145 -6.77 13.87 -4.56
CA ASP A 145 -7.29 15.23 -4.71
C ASP A 145 -7.70 15.88 -3.37
N THR A 146 -7.17 15.42 -2.23
CA THR A 146 -7.50 15.95 -0.91
C THR A 146 -6.23 16.37 -0.16
N VAL A 147 -6.23 17.60 0.35
CA VAL A 147 -5.17 18.17 1.19
C VAL A 147 -5.74 18.50 2.57
N VAL A 148 -5.00 18.18 3.62
CA VAL A 148 -5.31 18.55 5.00
C VAL A 148 -4.21 19.47 5.50
N VAL A 149 -4.60 20.58 6.13
CA VAL A 149 -3.67 21.56 6.69
C VAL A 149 -3.99 21.84 8.14
N GLY A 150 -3.03 21.61 9.03
CA GLY A 150 -3.12 21.90 10.46
C GLY A 150 -2.91 23.38 10.78
N ALA A 151 -3.61 23.85 11.82
CA ALA A 151 -3.52 25.18 12.39
C ALA A 151 -3.76 25.10 13.91
N SER A 152 -2.72 24.72 14.65
CA SER A 152 -2.77 24.39 16.08
C SER A 152 -3.21 25.54 17.00
N PHE A 153 -3.17 26.77 16.52
CA PHE A 153 -3.59 27.96 17.26
C PHE A 153 -4.91 28.57 16.78
N ALA A 154 -5.58 27.96 15.80
CA ALA A 154 -6.90 28.41 15.34
C ALA A 154 -7.94 28.32 16.49
N ASP A 155 -8.68 29.39 16.74
CA ASP A 155 -9.77 29.45 17.73
C ASP A 155 -9.40 28.99 19.17
N GLN A 156 -8.13 29.11 19.57
CA GLN A 156 -7.55 28.70 20.87
C GLN A 156 -7.49 27.19 21.15
N THR A 157 -8.32 26.38 20.49
CA THR A 157 -8.30 24.90 20.59
C THR A 157 -7.41 24.26 19.52
N GLY A 158 -7.20 24.96 18.40
CA GLY A 158 -6.63 24.43 17.17
C GLY A 158 -7.70 23.86 16.22
N ALA A 159 -7.34 23.69 14.95
CA ALA A 159 -8.15 23.02 13.93
C ALA A 159 -7.29 22.42 12.81
N ALA A 160 -7.88 21.56 11.99
CA ALA A 160 -7.35 21.20 10.68
C ALA A 160 -8.35 21.54 9.57
N TYR A 161 -7.87 21.83 8.37
CA TYR A 161 -8.70 22.29 7.25
C TYR A 161 -8.55 21.37 6.07
N VAL A 162 -9.68 20.94 5.48
CA VAL A 162 -9.68 20.05 4.33
C VAL A 162 -9.92 20.85 3.05
N PHE A 163 -9.03 20.68 2.07
CA PHE A 163 -9.15 21.24 0.73
C PHE A 163 -9.30 20.11 -0.28
N VAL A 164 -10.16 20.31 -1.27
CA VAL A 164 -10.42 19.31 -2.32
C VAL A 164 -10.25 19.94 -3.69
N ARG A 165 -9.58 19.20 -4.58
CA ARG A 165 -9.38 19.59 -5.98
C ARG A 165 -10.55 19.14 -6.83
N SER A 166 -11.13 20.07 -7.58
CA SER A 166 -12.14 19.76 -8.60
C SER A 166 -11.94 20.65 -9.82
N GLY A 167 -11.85 20.04 -11.01
CA GLY A 167 -11.59 20.77 -12.25
C GLY A 167 -10.29 21.58 -12.22
N GLY A 168 -9.28 21.10 -11.48
CA GLY A 168 -7.99 21.78 -11.29
C GLY A 168 -7.99 22.88 -10.22
N VAL A 169 -9.12 23.20 -9.60
CA VAL A 169 -9.24 24.24 -8.57
C VAL A 169 -9.30 23.60 -7.19
N TRP A 170 -8.50 24.12 -6.25
CA TRP A 170 -8.57 23.75 -4.84
C TRP A 170 -9.53 24.67 -4.08
N SER A 171 -10.44 24.08 -3.31
CA SER A 171 -11.36 24.81 -2.44
C SER A 171 -11.42 24.20 -1.05
N GLN A 172 -11.49 25.04 -0.02
CA GLN A 172 -11.74 24.58 1.35
C GLN A 172 -13.12 23.91 1.39
N GLN A 173 -13.13 22.62 1.72
CA GLN A 173 -14.33 21.80 1.83
C GLN A 173 -14.83 21.72 3.27
N ASP A 174 -13.93 21.60 4.25
CA ASP A 174 -14.31 21.39 5.65
C ASP A 174 -13.29 22.00 6.63
N LYS A 175 -13.72 22.17 7.89
CA LYS A 175 -12.89 22.54 9.05
C LYS A 175 -13.10 21.51 10.15
N LEU A 176 -12.06 20.74 10.42
CA LEU A 176 -12.03 19.69 11.43
C LEU A 176 -11.71 20.30 12.79
N ILE A 177 -12.65 20.15 13.71
CA ILE A 177 -12.52 20.53 15.12
C ILE A 177 -12.80 19.31 15.98
N ALA A 178 -12.13 19.21 17.13
CA ALA A 178 -12.41 18.17 18.11
C ALA A 178 -13.74 18.46 18.81
N ASP A 179 -14.62 17.44 18.89
CA ASP A 179 -15.92 17.54 19.56
C ASP A 179 -15.81 17.94 21.05
N ASP A 180 -14.70 17.53 21.68
CA ASP A 180 -14.36 17.82 23.08
C ASP A 180 -13.14 18.74 23.24
N GLY A 181 -12.77 19.47 22.19
CA GLY A 181 -11.58 20.32 22.16
C GLY A 181 -11.60 21.41 23.24
N GLY A 182 -10.56 21.39 24.08
CA GLY A 182 -10.25 22.38 25.09
C GLY A 182 -9.28 23.46 24.61
N THR A 183 -9.25 24.58 25.33
CA THR A 183 -8.24 25.62 25.13
C THR A 183 -6.85 25.00 25.33
N PHE A 184 -5.93 25.26 24.40
CA PHE A 184 -4.55 24.73 24.41
C PHE A 184 -4.39 23.25 24.07
N ASP A 185 -5.44 22.56 23.61
CA ASP A 185 -5.31 21.18 23.15
C ASP A 185 -4.44 21.05 21.89
N ALA A 186 -4.27 22.16 21.16
CA ALA A 186 -3.44 22.28 19.97
C ALA A 186 -3.86 21.31 18.85
N VAL A 187 -5.17 21.16 18.62
CA VAL A 187 -5.72 20.35 17.53
C VAL A 187 -5.14 20.83 16.19
N GLY A 188 -4.60 19.92 15.39
CA GLY A 188 -3.95 20.27 14.13
C GLY A 188 -2.46 20.54 14.26
N TYR A 189 -1.86 20.20 15.40
CA TYR A 189 -0.40 20.20 15.56
C TYR A 189 0.26 19.26 14.55
N SER A 190 -0.27 18.05 14.41
CA SER A 190 0.11 17.09 13.37
C SER A 190 -1.12 16.59 12.62
N VAL A 191 -0.96 16.25 11.34
CA VAL A 191 -2.03 15.70 10.50
C VAL A 191 -1.51 14.55 9.64
N GLY A 192 -2.35 13.54 9.42
CA GLY A 192 -2.11 12.46 8.46
C GLY A 192 -3.39 12.12 7.70
N ILE A 193 -3.26 11.70 6.44
CA ILE A 193 -4.40 11.31 5.61
C ILE A 193 -4.09 10.04 4.80
N TRP A 194 -5.05 9.11 4.79
CA TRP A 194 -5.05 7.94 3.92
C TRP A 194 -6.46 7.66 3.42
N GLY A 195 -6.69 7.79 2.11
CA GLY A 195 -8.01 7.58 1.54
C GLY A 195 -9.04 8.56 2.12
N ASP A 196 -10.06 7.99 2.74
CA ASP A 196 -11.15 8.71 3.39
C ASP A 196 -10.97 8.86 4.91
N THR A 197 -9.76 8.64 5.43
CA THR A 197 -9.44 8.76 6.86
C THR A 197 -8.40 9.85 7.09
N VAL A 198 -8.73 10.80 7.96
CA VAL A 198 -7.82 11.85 8.45
C VAL A 198 -7.59 11.65 9.94
N VAL A 199 -6.34 11.76 10.37
CA VAL A 199 -5.95 11.76 11.78
C VAL A 199 -5.36 13.12 12.12
N VAL A 200 -5.81 13.71 13.21
CA VAL A 200 -5.39 15.04 13.68
C VAL A 200 -4.87 14.94 15.11
N GLY A 201 -3.59 15.24 15.29
CA GLY A 201 -2.95 15.27 16.61
C GLY A 201 -3.30 16.52 17.41
N ALA A 202 -3.43 16.34 18.72
CA ALA A 202 -3.73 17.37 19.71
C ALA A 202 -2.93 17.10 21.00
N PRO A 203 -1.60 17.32 20.99
CA PRO A 203 -0.70 16.93 22.07
C PRO A 203 -1.03 17.62 23.40
N GLY A 204 -1.56 18.85 23.36
CA GLY A 204 -1.98 19.56 24.58
C GLY A 204 -3.17 18.91 25.28
N GLY A 205 -4.03 18.22 24.52
CA GLY A 205 -5.13 17.41 25.02
C GLY A 205 -4.78 15.94 25.27
N GLY A 206 -3.55 15.52 24.93
CA GLY A 206 -3.11 14.12 24.97
C GLY A 206 -3.96 13.20 24.11
N ALA A 207 -4.33 13.65 22.90
CA ALA A 207 -5.26 12.95 22.03
C ALA A 207 -4.87 13.03 20.53
N ALA A 208 -5.39 12.07 19.77
CA ALA A 208 -5.46 12.15 18.32
C ALA A 208 -6.89 11.84 17.86
N TYR A 209 -7.43 12.65 16.95
CA TYR A 209 -8.81 12.58 16.51
C TYR A 209 -8.89 11.99 15.11
N VAL A 210 -9.78 11.01 14.92
CA VAL A 210 -10.00 10.37 13.62
C VAL A 210 -11.27 10.91 13.00
N PHE A 211 -11.14 11.44 11.78
CA PHE A 211 -12.24 11.92 10.95
C PHE A 211 -12.37 11.05 9.72
N THR A 212 -13.59 10.67 9.34
CA THR A 212 -13.82 9.82 8.18
C THR A 212 -14.83 10.45 7.24
N ARG A 213 -14.47 10.50 5.96
CA ARG A 213 -15.28 11.15 4.93
C ARG A 213 -16.67 10.54 4.83
N SER A 214 -17.69 11.38 4.82
CA SER A 214 -19.08 11.02 4.59
C SER A 214 -19.70 12.02 3.62
N GLY A 215 -19.63 11.70 2.32
CA GLY A 215 -20.02 12.64 1.27
C GLY A 215 -19.04 13.80 1.17
N VAL A 216 -19.50 15.02 1.47
CA VAL A 216 -18.65 16.23 1.50
C VAL A 216 -18.15 16.56 2.90
N ASP A 217 -18.71 15.93 3.93
CA ASP A 217 -18.39 16.23 5.33
C ASP A 217 -17.35 15.24 5.87
N TRP A 218 -16.61 15.67 6.89
CA TRP A 218 -15.62 14.87 7.61
C TRP A 218 -15.97 14.81 9.10
N PRO A 219 -17.02 14.07 9.50
CA PRO A 219 -17.36 13.93 10.91
C PRO A 219 -16.25 13.23 11.70
N GLN A 220 -16.09 13.63 12.96
CA GLN A 220 -15.25 12.90 13.91
C GLN A 220 -15.85 11.50 14.12
N GLN A 221 -15.06 10.47 13.82
CA GLN A 221 -15.41 9.07 14.04
C GLN A 221 -14.92 8.57 15.39
N ASP A 222 -13.70 8.95 15.79
CA ASP A 222 -13.05 8.38 16.97
C ASP A 222 -12.10 9.37 17.65
N LYS A 223 -11.78 9.08 18.91
CA LYS A 223 -10.75 9.77 19.71
C LYS A 223 -9.77 8.73 20.25
N LEU A 224 -8.55 8.76 19.74
CA LEU A 224 -7.45 7.91 20.20
C LEU A 224 -6.80 8.58 21.41
N VAL A 225 -6.57 7.78 22.46
CA VAL A 225 -5.85 8.18 23.67
C VAL A 225 -4.98 7.03 24.13
N ALA A 226 -3.76 7.34 24.53
CA ALA A 226 -2.89 6.48 25.32
C ALA A 226 -2.25 7.40 26.36
N GLY A 227 -2.17 6.98 27.63
CA GLY A 227 -2.02 7.87 28.79
C GLY A 227 -0.73 8.70 28.93
N GLY A 228 0.02 8.95 27.86
CA GLY A 228 1.21 9.80 27.80
C GLY A 228 0.90 11.30 27.70
N ILE A 229 1.88 12.13 28.07
CA ILE A 229 1.83 13.58 27.89
C ILE A 229 2.38 13.88 26.49
N GLY A 230 1.74 14.76 25.72
CA GLY A 230 2.17 15.01 24.34
C GLY A 230 1.73 13.93 23.34
N PHE A 231 0.90 12.96 23.75
CA PHE A 231 0.25 12.03 22.81
C PHE A 231 -0.48 12.81 21.71
N GLY A 232 -0.10 12.56 20.45
CA GLY A 232 -0.59 13.32 19.31
C GLY A 232 0.39 14.36 18.77
N GLU A 233 1.63 14.41 19.27
CA GLU A 233 2.66 15.30 18.74
C GLU A 233 2.99 14.98 17.28
N SER A 234 3.06 13.69 16.95
CA SER A 234 3.16 13.22 15.57
C SER A 234 2.09 12.16 15.29
N VAL A 235 1.54 12.14 14.09
CA VAL A 235 0.57 11.13 13.64
C VAL A 235 0.90 10.66 12.24
N ALA A 236 0.73 9.37 11.99
CA ALA A 236 0.81 8.79 10.66
C ALA A 236 -0.32 7.76 10.48
N VAL A 237 -0.86 7.67 9.27
CA VAL A 237 -1.96 6.75 8.95
C VAL A 237 -1.71 6.05 7.61
N SER A 238 -1.92 4.74 7.59
CA SER A 238 -1.88 3.92 6.39
C SER A 238 -2.92 2.81 6.50
N MET A 239 -3.84 2.75 5.54
CA MET A 239 -4.91 1.76 5.49
C MET A 239 -5.74 1.72 6.79
N ASP A 240 -5.55 0.67 7.59
CA ASP A 240 -6.23 0.40 8.87
C ASP A 240 -5.29 0.53 10.07
N THR A 241 -4.11 1.14 9.89
CA THR A 241 -3.11 1.36 10.95
C THR A 241 -2.89 2.85 11.14
N VAL A 242 -2.87 3.29 12.40
CA VAL A 242 -2.44 4.62 12.83
C VAL A 242 -1.30 4.45 13.81
N VAL A 243 -0.25 5.25 13.67
CA VAL A 243 0.82 5.38 14.66
C VAL A 243 0.78 6.80 15.22
N VAL A 244 0.80 6.93 16.55
CA VAL A 244 0.77 8.21 17.25
C VAL A 244 1.98 8.34 18.16
N GLY A 245 2.75 9.40 18.00
CA GLY A 245 3.91 9.71 18.84
C GLY A 245 3.54 10.39 20.15
N SER A 246 4.32 10.11 21.18
CA SER A 246 4.28 10.70 22.52
C SER A 246 5.71 10.78 23.07
N PRO A 247 6.54 11.72 22.58
CA PRO A 247 7.96 11.80 22.96
C PRO A 247 8.20 12.21 24.42
N VAL A 248 7.16 12.63 25.14
CA VAL A 248 7.22 13.01 26.55
C VAL A 248 6.52 11.97 27.41
N ASP A 249 7.26 11.38 28.34
CA ASP A 249 6.72 10.40 29.30
C ASP A 249 6.06 11.08 30.52
N LEU A 250 5.19 10.35 31.21
CA LEU A 250 4.53 10.80 32.44
C LEU A 250 5.52 11.14 33.57
N ASP A 251 6.70 10.52 33.57
CA ASP A 251 7.76 10.79 34.54
C ASP A 251 8.74 11.89 34.09
N ASN A 252 8.49 12.49 32.92
CA ASN A 252 9.30 13.53 32.31
C ASN A 252 10.75 13.09 32.03
N SER A 253 10.97 11.78 31.83
CA SER A 253 12.26 11.25 31.38
C SER A 253 12.52 11.54 29.90
N HIS A 254 11.48 11.83 29.11
CA HIS A 254 11.58 12.05 27.66
C HIS A 254 12.25 10.88 26.92
N THR A 255 12.04 9.65 27.41
CA THR A 255 12.45 8.45 26.67
C THR A 255 11.62 8.32 25.40
N GLY A 256 10.32 8.59 25.52
CA GLY A 256 9.37 8.68 24.43
C GLY A 256 8.79 7.31 24.03
N VAL A 257 7.55 7.35 23.54
CA VAL A 257 6.79 6.17 23.12
C VAL A 257 6.00 6.50 21.85
N ALA A 258 5.81 5.53 20.97
CA ALA A 258 4.81 5.61 19.91
C ALA A 258 3.75 4.53 20.09
N TYR A 259 2.51 4.80 19.72
CA TYR A 259 1.37 3.90 19.95
C TYR A 259 0.76 3.48 18.64
N ALA A 260 0.65 2.17 18.43
CA ALA A 260 0.01 1.61 17.24
C ALA A 260 -1.48 1.35 17.51
N PHE A 261 -2.36 1.94 16.70
CA PHE A 261 -3.79 1.71 16.70
C PHE A 261 -4.23 1.02 15.41
N VAL A 262 -5.20 0.11 15.53
CA VAL A 262 -5.73 -0.62 14.37
C VAL A 262 -7.22 -0.57 14.32
N ARG A 263 -7.73 -0.37 13.10
CA ARG A 263 -9.14 -0.42 12.80
C ARG A 263 -9.58 -1.85 12.51
N SER A 264 -10.55 -2.34 13.28
CA SER A 264 -11.24 -3.60 13.01
C SER A 264 -12.74 -3.44 13.24
N GLY A 265 -13.54 -3.85 12.24
CA GLY A 265 -15.00 -3.69 12.32
C GLY A 265 -15.48 -2.23 12.46
N GLY A 266 -14.67 -1.26 12.02
CA GLY A 266 -14.97 0.18 12.14
C GLY A 266 -14.58 0.82 13.47
N VAL A 267 -13.97 0.07 14.40
CA VAL A 267 -13.51 0.56 15.70
C VAL A 267 -11.99 0.62 15.71
N TRP A 268 -11.41 1.71 16.21
CA TRP A 268 -9.98 1.81 16.46
C TRP A 268 -9.67 1.32 17.88
N SER A 269 -8.65 0.48 18.00
CA SER A 269 -8.13 0.04 19.31
C SER A 269 -6.62 0.16 19.34
N GLN A 270 -6.07 0.63 20.46
CA GLN A 270 -4.65 0.53 20.73
C GLN A 270 -4.25 -0.95 20.70
N GLN A 271 -3.30 -1.27 19.83
CA GLN A 271 -2.81 -2.62 19.63
C GLN A 271 -1.51 -2.84 20.41
N ASP A 272 -0.60 -1.87 20.40
CA ASP A 272 0.72 -2.02 21.03
C ASP A 272 1.37 -0.67 21.36
N GLU A 273 2.39 -0.73 22.22
CA GLU A 273 3.31 0.36 22.54
C GLU A 273 4.65 0.07 21.87
N LEU A 274 5.09 0.95 20.99
CA LEU A 274 6.39 0.89 20.32
C LEU A 274 7.39 1.62 21.20
N ILE A 275 8.43 0.90 21.61
CA ILE A 275 9.48 1.42 22.50
C ILE A 275 10.80 1.02 21.87
N ALA A 276 11.75 1.95 21.83
CA ALA A 276 13.11 1.68 21.41
C ALA A 276 13.80 0.72 22.41
N ASP A 277 14.39 -0.38 21.92
CA ASP A 277 15.05 -1.41 22.73
C ASP A 277 16.20 -0.85 23.60
N ASP A 278 16.85 0.20 23.12
CA ASP A 278 17.94 0.93 23.79
C ASP A 278 17.50 2.30 24.34
N GLY A 279 16.19 2.57 24.38
CA GLY A 279 15.65 3.87 24.79
C GLY A 279 16.15 4.33 26.16
N ALA A 280 16.60 5.57 26.20
CA ALA A 280 17.12 6.29 27.35
C ALA A 280 16.43 7.65 27.53
N ALA A 281 16.62 8.25 28.71
CA ALA A 281 16.07 9.56 28.99
C ALA A 281 16.63 10.61 28.02
N ASP A 282 15.77 11.54 27.60
CA ASP A 282 16.04 12.60 26.62
C ASP A 282 16.28 12.12 25.17
N ASP A 283 15.89 10.90 24.81
CA ASP A 283 15.94 10.40 23.43
C ASP A 283 14.80 10.94 22.55
N PHE A 284 13.66 11.28 23.17
CA PHE A 284 12.43 11.76 22.52
C PHE A 284 11.88 10.80 21.45
N PHE A 285 11.89 9.48 21.70
CA PHE A 285 11.34 8.52 20.74
C PHE A 285 9.85 8.80 20.45
N GLY A 286 9.49 8.79 19.16
CA GLY A 286 8.15 9.14 18.71
C GLY A 286 7.95 10.65 18.52
N ARG A 287 9.03 11.46 18.51
CA ARG A 287 9.00 12.87 18.08
C ARG A 287 8.47 13.03 16.65
N SER A 288 8.79 12.05 15.81
CA SER A 288 8.22 11.88 14.48
C SER A 288 7.87 10.41 14.28
N VAL A 289 6.82 10.13 13.49
CA VAL A 289 6.36 8.77 13.23
C VAL A 289 5.97 8.59 11.77
N GLY A 290 6.19 7.38 11.24
CA GLY A 290 5.77 6.95 9.91
C GLY A 290 5.08 5.59 9.97
N VAL A 291 4.21 5.30 9.00
CA VAL A 291 3.56 4.00 8.87
C VAL A 291 3.29 3.65 7.41
N SER A 292 3.55 2.41 7.04
CA SER A 292 3.27 1.84 5.72
C SER A 292 2.75 0.41 5.92
N GLY A 293 1.42 0.26 5.88
CA GLY A 293 0.75 -1.02 6.11
C GLY A 293 1.01 -1.63 7.49
N ASP A 294 1.86 -2.66 7.51
CA ASP A 294 2.31 -3.43 8.68
C ASP A 294 3.70 -2.97 9.19
N SER A 295 4.30 -1.95 8.58
CA SER A 295 5.57 -1.36 8.98
C SER A 295 5.38 -0.02 9.66
N GLY A 296 6.13 0.22 10.72
CA GLY A 296 6.10 1.44 11.53
C GLY A 296 7.49 1.99 11.71
N LEU A 297 7.59 3.31 11.89
CA LEU A 297 8.83 4.03 12.05
C LEU A 297 8.65 5.07 13.15
N GLY A 298 9.62 5.18 14.06
CA GLY A 298 9.67 6.25 15.05
C GLY A 298 11.04 6.90 15.09
N GLY A 299 11.09 8.23 15.06
CA GLY A 299 12.31 9.00 15.22
C GLY A 299 12.58 9.34 16.69
N ALA A 300 13.87 9.38 17.07
CA ALA A 300 14.38 9.74 18.38
C ALA A 300 15.60 10.65 18.19
N PRO A 301 15.40 11.95 17.93
CA PRO A 301 16.51 12.85 17.60
C PRO A 301 17.47 13.11 18.76
N GLY A 302 17.07 12.87 20.01
CA GLY A 302 17.92 13.07 21.19
C GLY A 302 18.87 11.92 21.51
N ASP A 303 18.65 10.77 20.87
CA ASP A 303 19.43 9.54 21.07
C ASP A 303 20.94 9.77 20.83
N ASP A 304 21.77 9.09 21.62
CA ASP A 304 23.24 9.16 21.56
C ASP A 304 23.82 10.60 21.59
N SER A 305 23.31 11.46 22.48
CA SER A 305 23.69 12.88 22.64
C SER A 305 23.30 13.75 21.45
N ASP A 306 22.03 13.71 21.08
CA ASP A 306 21.45 14.42 19.94
C ASP A 306 22.08 14.02 18.59
N ARG A 307 22.76 12.88 18.51
CA ARG A 307 23.14 12.30 17.21
C ARG A 307 21.89 11.85 16.48
N GLY A 308 20.97 11.26 17.23
CA GLY A 308 19.66 10.82 16.79
C GLY A 308 19.64 9.43 16.17
N GLY A 309 18.47 8.81 16.24
CA GLY A 309 18.18 7.49 15.70
C GLY A 309 16.75 7.40 15.15
N ALA A 310 16.51 6.43 14.27
CA ALA A 310 15.18 6.07 13.85
C ALA A 310 14.97 4.55 13.95
N TYR A 311 13.82 4.12 14.43
CA TYR A 311 13.57 2.72 14.77
C TYR A 311 12.44 2.15 13.93
N VAL A 312 12.72 1.02 13.29
CA VAL A 312 11.81 0.32 12.40
C VAL A 312 11.13 -0.80 13.15
N PHE A 313 9.81 -0.84 13.08
CA PHE A 313 8.96 -1.86 13.69
C PHE A 313 8.16 -2.60 12.62
N PHE A 314 8.06 -3.92 12.74
CA PHE A 314 7.14 -4.71 11.92
C PHE A 314 6.04 -5.31 12.78
N ARG A 315 4.81 -5.26 12.24
CA ARG A 315 3.64 -5.89 12.83
C ARG A 315 3.53 -7.34 12.39
N SER A 316 3.46 -8.21 13.40
CA SER A 316 3.28 -9.63 13.30
C SER A 316 2.07 -10.03 14.15
N GLY A 317 0.87 -10.05 13.55
CA GLY A 317 -0.34 -10.33 14.31
C GLY A 317 -0.83 -9.11 15.06
N GLU A 318 -0.95 -9.26 16.38
CA GLU A 318 -1.21 -8.16 17.32
C GLU A 318 0.07 -7.61 17.96
N VAL A 319 1.24 -8.12 17.59
CA VAL A 319 2.52 -7.71 18.18
C VAL A 319 3.30 -6.86 17.20
N TRP A 320 3.87 -5.76 17.67
CA TRP A 320 4.88 -4.99 16.97
C TRP A 320 6.23 -5.25 17.60
N SER A 321 7.24 -5.53 16.78
CA SER A 321 8.60 -5.76 17.25
C SER A 321 9.58 -4.85 16.52
N GLN A 322 10.49 -4.24 17.28
CA GLN A 322 11.62 -3.53 16.70
C GLN A 322 12.45 -4.52 15.88
N GLN A 323 12.80 -4.10 14.68
CA GLN A 323 13.59 -4.87 13.73
C GLN A 323 14.97 -4.28 13.57
N GLU A 324 15.05 -2.95 13.59
CA GLU A 324 16.26 -2.23 13.28
C GLU A 324 16.27 -0.84 13.94
N LYS A 325 17.47 -0.42 14.33
CA LYS A 325 17.81 0.98 14.61
C LYS A 325 18.65 1.49 13.44
N VAL A 326 18.18 2.54 12.81
CA VAL A 326 18.82 3.24 11.70
C VAL A 326 19.50 4.49 12.24
N ILE A 327 20.74 4.72 11.79
CA ILE A 327 21.55 5.88 12.17
C ILE A 327 22.26 6.42 10.93
N ALA A 328 22.62 7.71 10.93
CA ALA A 328 23.54 8.28 9.95
C ALA A 328 24.98 7.77 10.17
N ASP A 329 25.62 7.23 9.14
CA ASP A 329 26.99 6.70 9.19
C ASP A 329 28.02 7.79 9.55
N ASP A 330 27.76 9.01 9.11
CA ASP A 330 28.53 10.23 9.39
C ASP A 330 28.03 11.00 10.62
N GLY A 331 27.00 10.49 11.29
CA GLY A 331 26.33 11.19 12.39
C GLY A 331 27.26 11.51 13.57
N VAL A 332 27.15 12.74 14.06
CA VAL A 332 27.81 13.28 15.26
C VAL A 332 26.78 13.91 16.20
N ALA A 333 27.21 14.22 17.43
CA ALA A 333 26.34 14.83 18.43
C ALA A 333 25.78 16.19 17.96
N GLY A 334 24.46 16.36 18.01
CA GLY A 334 23.75 17.56 17.62
C GLY A 334 23.13 17.53 16.21
N ASP A 335 23.28 16.43 15.47
CA ASP A 335 22.73 16.29 14.11
C ASP A 335 21.20 16.12 14.09
N GLY A 336 20.63 15.54 15.15
CA GLY A 336 19.18 15.35 15.31
C GLY A 336 18.58 14.37 14.30
N PHE A 337 19.32 13.32 13.91
CA PHE A 337 18.81 12.31 12.98
C PHE A 337 17.51 11.67 13.51
N GLY A 338 16.44 11.65 12.70
CA GLY A 338 15.13 11.20 13.15
C GLY A 338 14.21 12.31 13.67
N ASP A 339 14.61 13.58 13.61
CA ASP A 339 13.70 14.69 13.97
C ASP A 339 12.45 14.71 13.07
N SER A 340 12.62 14.35 11.80
CA SER A 340 11.52 14.08 10.88
C SER A 340 11.70 12.73 10.18
N VAL A 341 10.59 12.01 9.96
CA VAL A 341 10.58 10.73 9.26
C VAL A 341 9.39 10.61 8.30
N GLY A 342 9.58 9.90 7.19
CA GLY A 342 8.54 9.56 6.23
C GLY A 342 8.72 8.12 5.73
N MET A 343 7.62 7.44 5.41
CA MET A 343 7.67 6.05 4.95
C MET A 343 6.67 5.79 3.81
N TRP A 344 7.12 5.10 2.76
CA TRP A 344 6.29 4.61 1.66
C TRP A 344 6.76 3.23 1.20
N GLY A 345 5.93 2.21 1.37
CA GLY A 345 6.35 0.84 1.12
C GLY A 345 7.53 0.48 2.01
N ASP A 346 8.65 0.10 1.39
CA ASP A 346 9.92 -0.23 2.05
C ASP A 346 10.91 0.96 2.03
N THR A 347 10.55 2.08 1.39
CA THR A 347 11.38 3.29 1.34
C THR A 347 11.10 4.18 2.56
N VAL A 348 12.15 4.58 3.23
CA VAL A 348 12.13 5.44 4.42
C VAL A 348 12.98 6.68 4.17
N ALA A 349 12.44 7.86 4.46
CA ALA A 349 13.17 9.12 4.45
C ALA A 349 13.32 9.64 5.88
N ILE A 350 14.50 10.11 6.25
CA ILE A 350 14.82 10.57 7.61
C ILE A 350 15.59 11.89 7.53
N GLY A 351 15.12 12.91 8.25
CA GLY A 351 15.80 14.19 8.37
C GLY A 351 16.82 14.24 9.50
N ALA A 352 17.87 15.04 9.31
CA ALA A 352 18.90 15.37 10.30
C ALA A 352 19.22 16.88 10.20
N PRO A 353 18.32 17.76 10.71
CA PRO A 353 18.41 19.19 10.49
C PRO A 353 19.67 19.84 11.06
N GLY A 354 20.23 19.29 12.15
CA GLY A 354 21.48 19.78 12.74
C GLY A 354 22.70 19.59 11.81
N LEU A 355 22.64 18.56 10.97
CA LEU A 355 23.63 18.31 9.92
C LEU A 355 23.30 19.04 8.60
N GLY A 356 22.07 19.54 8.46
CA GLY A 356 21.57 20.08 7.19
C GLY A 356 21.42 18.98 6.13
N ALA A 357 21.01 17.78 6.55
CA ALA A 357 20.93 16.59 5.70
C ALA A 357 19.59 15.86 5.82
N ALA A 358 19.31 15.04 4.82
CA ALA A 358 18.26 14.03 4.86
C ALA A 358 18.78 12.75 4.21
N TYR A 359 18.26 11.61 4.63
CA TYR A 359 18.73 10.30 4.23
C TYR A 359 17.57 9.46 3.75
N VAL A 360 17.81 8.65 2.72
CA VAL A 360 16.87 7.65 2.24
C VAL A 360 17.43 6.27 2.48
N PHE A 361 16.60 5.41 3.06
CA PHE A 361 16.87 4.02 3.33
C PHE A 361 15.86 3.17 2.58
N ASP A 362 16.33 2.08 1.98
CA ASP A 362 15.47 1.00 1.55
C ASP A 362 15.58 -0.09 2.61
N LEU A 363 14.47 -0.38 3.29
CA LEU A 363 14.35 -1.48 4.25
C LEU A 363 14.46 -2.84 3.54
N GLY A 364 14.58 -2.85 2.21
CA GLY A 364 14.42 -4.05 1.43
C GLY A 364 12.99 -4.57 1.53
N PRO A 365 12.66 -5.56 0.70
CA PRO A 365 11.32 -6.11 0.67
C PRO A 365 10.98 -6.77 2.00
N SER A 366 9.91 -6.32 2.65
CA SER A 366 9.35 -7.02 3.80
C SER A 366 9.20 -8.52 3.47
N PRO A 367 9.70 -9.43 4.32
CA PRO A 367 9.62 -10.86 4.05
C PRO A 367 8.17 -11.35 3.92
N VAL A 368 7.22 -10.63 4.52
CA VAL A 368 5.80 -10.85 4.33
C VAL A 368 5.11 -9.54 3.94
N THR A 369 4.80 -9.38 2.67
CA THR A 369 4.09 -8.20 2.13
C THR A 369 2.59 -8.49 2.01
N ARG A 370 1.72 -7.53 2.35
CA ARG A 370 0.27 -7.67 2.13
C ARG A 370 -0.20 -6.78 0.98
N TYR A 371 -0.90 -7.36 0.03
CA TYR A 371 -1.68 -6.63 -0.97
C TYR A 371 -3.16 -6.67 -0.63
N ALA A 372 -3.71 -5.53 -0.24
CA ALA A 372 -5.11 -5.39 0.15
C ALA A 372 -5.65 -4.00 -0.18
N GLY A 373 -6.95 -3.93 -0.51
CA GLY A 373 -7.70 -2.69 -0.50
C GLY A 373 -8.93 -2.79 0.38
N SER A 374 -9.70 -1.70 0.49
CA SER A 374 -10.95 -1.66 1.27
C SER A 374 -12.00 -2.66 0.81
N ASN A 375 -11.86 -3.17 -0.41
CA ASN A 375 -12.71 -4.18 -1.02
C ASN A 375 -11.93 -4.96 -2.09
N ARG A 376 -12.57 -5.97 -2.70
CA ARG A 376 -11.94 -6.83 -3.74
C ARG A 376 -11.39 -6.08 -4.96
N TYR A 377 -11.99 -4.96 -5.34
CA TYR A 377 -11.53 -4.14 -6.46
C TYR A 377 -10.27 -3.38 -6.06
N GLY A 378 -10.26 -2.84 -4.83
CA GLY A 378 -9.06 -2.27 -4.22
C GLY A 378 -7.92 -3.28 -4.05
N THR A 379 -8.21 -4.53 -3.65
CA THR A 379 -7.16 -5.58 -3.58
C THR A 379 -6.58 -5.87 -4.96
N ALA A 380 -7.42 -6.04 -6.00
CA ALA A 380 -6.93 -6.24 -7.36
C ALA A 380 -6.08 -5.05 -7.85
N ALA A 381 -6.45 -3.83 -7.46
CA ALA A 381 -5.67 -2.63 -7.75
C ALA A 381 -4.31 -2.62 -7.01
N ALA A 382 -4.28 -3.00 -5.73
CA ALA A 382 -3.05 -3.11 -4.96
C ALA A 382 -2.08 -4.14 -5.55
N ILE A 383 -2.59 -5.29 -5.99
CA ILE A 383 -1.79 -6.30 -6.71
C ILE A 383 -1.26 -5.74 -8.03
N ALA A 384 -2.08 -5.02 -8.79
CA ALA A 384 -1.65 -4.40 -10.04
C ALA A 384 -0.54 -3.37 -9.84
N VAL A 385 -0.56 -2.61 -8.74
CA VAL A 385 0.51 -1.65 -8.38
C VAL A 385 1.78 -2.37 -7.95
N GLY A 386 1.66 -3.43 -7.14
CA GLY A 386 2.84 -4.10 -6.56
C GLY A 386 3.60 -5.01 -7.53
N ASP A 387 2.92 -5.63 -8.50
CA ASP A 387 3.49 -6.73 -9.28
C ASP A 387 3.62 -6.50 -10.80
N PHE A 388 3.03 -5.42 -11.35
CA PHE A 388 3.03 -5.16 -12.79
C PHE A 388 3.65 -3.80 -13.13
N PRO A 389 4.47 -3.73 -14.20
CA PRO A 389 5.10 -2.48 -14.63
C PRO A 389 4.09 -1.54 -15.30
N ASP A 390 4.42 -0.26 -15.39
CA ASP A 390 3.65 0.72 -16.17
C ASP A 390 4.45 1.27 -17.34
N PRO A 391 3.87 1.35 -18.56
CA PRO A 391 2.57 0.81 -18.97
C PRO A 391 2.60 -0.72 -19.22
N VAL A 392 1.43 -1.36 -19.37
CA VAL A 392 1.31 -2.76 -19.82
C VAL A 392 0.61 -2.86 -21.18
N PRO A 393 0.96 -3.83 -22.05
CA PRO A 393 0.29 -3.98 -23.35
C PRO A 393 -1.19 -4.41 -23.23
N THR A 394 -1.49 -5.26 -22.25
CA THR A 394 -2.81 -5.90 -22.11
C THR A 394 -3.26 -5.89 -20.65
N VAL A 395 -4.55 -5.63 -20.43
CA VAL A 395 -5.23 -5.83 -19.13
C VAL A 395 -6.38 -6.82 -19.30
N PHE A 396 -6.49 -7.77 -18.39
CA PHE A 396 -7.66 -8.65 -18.31
C PHE A 396 -8.68 -8.08 -17.33
N VAL A 397 -9.96 -8.16 -17.70
CA VAL A 397 -11.07 -7.70 -16.86
C VAL A 397 -12.05 -8.83 -16.64
N ALA A 398 -12.37 -9.11 -15.38
CA ALA A 398 -13.39 -10.07 -14.99
C ALA A 398 -14.39 -9.45 -14.01
N THR A 399 -15.55 -10.07 -13.86
CA THR A 399 -16.51 -9.66 -12.84
C THR A 399 -16.00 -9.98 -11.44
N GLY A 400 -16.12 -9.04 -10.51
CA GLY A 400 -15.79 -9.25 -9.10
C GLY A 400 -16.83 -10.08 -8.35
N THR A 401 -18.00 -10.36 -8.95
CA THR A 401 -19.14 -11.02 -8.26
C THR A 401 -19.28 -12.51 -8.56
N ASN A 402 -18.52 -13.03 -9.53
CA ASN A 402 -18.52 -14.44 -9.92
C ASN A 402 -17.13 -14.84 -10.45
N PHE A 403 -16.77 -16.12 -10.38
CA PHE A 403 -15.39 -16.59 -10.57
C PHE A 403 -15.08 -17.55 -11.74
N PRO A 404 -16.01 -18.37 -12.27
CA PRO A 404 -15.64 -19.47 -13.18
C PRO A 404 -14.91 -19.01 -14.44
N ASP A 405 -15.39 -17.92 -15.04
CA ASP A 405 -14.83 -17.38 -16.27
C ASP A 405 -13.43 -16.77 -16.05
N ALA A 406 -13.15 -16.33 -14.83
CA ALA A 406 -11.90 -15.66 -14.50
C ALA A 406 -10.77 -16.63 -14.13
N LEU A 407 -11.09 -17.81 -13.60
CA LEU A 407 -10.08 -18.80 -13.19
C LEU A 407 -9.21 -19.28 -14.36
N ALA A 408 -9.84 -19.60 -15.50
CA ALA A 408 -9.10 -19.96 -16.71
C ALA A 408 -8.36 -18.76 -17.30
N GLY A 409 -8.95 -17.56 -17.19
CA GLY A 409 -8.36 -16.32 -17.68
C GLY A 409 -7.12 -15.89 -16.91
N ALA A 410 -7.04 -16.14 -15.60
CA ALA A 410 -5.88 -15.80 -14.77
C ALA A 410 -4.59 -16.49 -15.25
N ALA A 411 -4.68 -17.74 -15.72
CA ALA A 411 -3.53 -18.44 -16.30
C ALA A 411 -3.04 -17.75 -17.60
N VAL A 412 -3.96 -17.41 -18.50
CA VAL A 412 -3.59 -16.71 -19.74
C VAL A 412 -3.09 -15.30 -19.45
N ALA A 413 -3.68 -14.59 -18.49
CA ALA A 413 -3.22 -13.28 -18.06
C ALA A 413 -1.79 -13.33 -17.50
N GLY A 414 -1.50 -14.27 -16.60
CA GLY A 414 -0.16 -14.47 -16.05
C GLY A 414 0.87 -14.84 -17.11
N LYS A 415 0.52 -15.72 -18.06
CA LYS A 415 1.37 -16.05 -19.22
C LYS A 415 1.73 -14.84 -20.07
N LEU A 416 0.82 -13.88 -20.21
CA LEU A 416 1.03 -12.66 -20.98
C LEU A 416 1.66 -11.51 -20.16
N GLY A 417 1.94 -11.72 -18.87
CA GLY A 417 2.39 -10.67 -17.96
C GLY A 417 1.36 -9.55 -17.79
N ALA A 418 0.07 -9.89 -17.88
CA ALA A 418 -1.03 -8.94 -17.85
C ALA A 418 -1.76 -8.98 -16.49
N PRO A 419 -2.06 -7.82 -15.87
CA PRO A 419 -2.86 -7.79 -14.65
C PRO A 419 -4.30 -8.19 -14.93
N LEU A 420 -4.94 -8.81 -13.92
CA LEU A 420 -6.36 -9.13 -13.93
C LEU A 420 -7.09 -8.20 -12.94
N LEU A 421 -7.84 -7.24 -13.49
CA LEU A 421 -8.64 -6.29 -12.73
C LEU A 421 -10.10 -6.76 -12.63
N LEU A 422 -10.79 -6.28 -11.59
CA LEU A 422 -12.18 -6.66 -11.31
C LEU A 422 -13.14 -5.49 -11.59
N VAL A 423 -14.31 -5.79 -12.16
CA VAL A 423 -15.39 -4.82 -12.38
C VAL A 423 -16.70 -5.30 -11.77
N ARG A 424 -17.67 -4.39 -11.60
CA ARG A 424 -19.06 -4.79 -11.35
C ARG A 424 -19.73 -5.16 -12.68
N PRO A 425 -20.82 -5.93 -12.68
CA PRO A 425 -21.53 -6.26 -13.91
C PRO A 425 -22.00 -5.05 -14.73
N ASP A 426 -22.24 -3.92 -14.07
CA ASP A 426 -22.86 -2.73 -14.66
C ASP A 426 -22.02 -1.44 -14.52
N SER A 427 -20.84 -1.50 -13.88
CA SER A 427 -20.00 -0.32 -13.66
C SER A 427 -18.51 -0.68 -13.46
N ILE A 428 -17.63 0.26 -13.80
CA ILE A 428 -16.20 0.21 -13.47
C ILE A 428 -15.99 0.89 -12.09
N PRO A 429 -15.52 0.16 -11.05
CA PRO A 429 -15.16 0.76 -9.78
C PRO A 429 -14.03 1.79 -9.92
N ALA A 430 -14.00 2.81 -9.07
CA ALA A 430 -13.01 3.88 -9.14
C ALA A 430 -11.57 3.36 -9.02
N GLU A 431 -11.36 2.34 -8.18
CA GLU A 431 -10.08 1.66 -7.99
C GLU A 431 -9.60 1.03 -9.30
N THR A 432 -10.50 0.38 -10.03
CA THR A 432 -10.22 -0.25 -11.34
C THR A 432 -9.97 0.80 -12.42
N ALA A 433 -10.76 1.88 -12.45
CA ALA A 433 -10.59 2.98 -13.40
C ALA A 433 -9.24 3.69 -13.24
N ALA A 434 -8.81 3.92 -11.99
CA ALA A 434 -7.50 4.48 -11.68
C ALA A 434 -6.37 3.60 -12.22
N GLN A 435 -6.49 2.27 -12.08
CA GLN A 435 -5.50 1.35 -12.61
C GLN A 435 -5.49 1.29 -14.14
N LEU A 436 -6.66 1.25 -14.79
CA LEU A 436 -6.72 1.29 -16.26
C LEU A 436 -6.08 2.56 -16.83
N THR A 437 -6.21 3.69 -16.12
CA THR A 437 -5.55 4.95 -16.49
C THR A 437 -4.04 4.86 -16.31
N ARG A 438 -3.56 4.35 -15.16
CA ARG A 438 -2.13 4.20 -14.85
C ARG A 438 -1.44 3.22 -15.81
N LEU A 439 -2.04 2.06 -16.00
CA LEU A 439 -1.52 0.96 -16.81
C LEU A 439 -1.52 1.27 -18.31
N ALA A 440 -2.40 2.18 -18.75
CA ALA A 440 -2.54 2.67 -20.13
C ALA A 440 -2.48 1.56 -21.21
N PRO A 441 -3.35 0.52 -21.14
CA PRO A 441 -3.22 -0.63 -22.01
C PRO A 441 -3.63 -0.37 -23.46
N ASP A 442 -2.91 -1.01 -24.39
CA ASP A 442 -3.32 -1.04 -25.80
C ASP A 442 -4.57 -1.88 -26.02
N GLN A 443 -4.69 -2.98 -25.24
CA GLN A 443 -5.77 -3.95 -25.32
C GLN A 443 -6.37 -4.28 -23.94
N ILE A 444 -7.70 -4.36 -23.89
CA ILE A 444 -8.43 -4.92 -22.75
C ILE A 444 -9.14 -6.21 -23.17
N VAL A 445 -8.94 -7.28 -22.41
CA VAL A 445 -9.59 -8.58 -22.62
C VAL A 445 -10.63 -8.82 -21.54
N ILE A 446 -11.90 -8.82 -21.92
CA ILE A 446 -13.03 -9.11 -21.05
C ILE A 446 -13.22 -10.63 -20.97
N LEU A 447 -13.27 -11.14 -19.74
CA LEU A 447 -13.54 -12.54 -19.42
C LEU A 447 -15.00 -12.72 -19.03
N GLY A 448 -15.72 -13.52 -19.81
CA GLY A 448 -17.13 -13.85 -19.57
C GLY A 448 -18.11 -13.07 -20.44
N GLY A 449 -19.34 -13.57 -20.50
CA GLY A 449 -20.42 -13.00 -21.31
C GLY A 449 -20.99 -11.70 -20.74
N VAL A 450 -21.96 -11.13 -21.46
CA VAL A 450 -22.64 -9.87 -21.07
C VAL A 450 -23.35 -9.91 -19.72
N GLY A 451 -23.67 -11.10 -19.20
CA GLY A 451 -24.23 -11.27 -17.86
C GLY A 451 -23.20 -11.17 -16.73
N ALA A 452 -21.92 -11.35 -17.03
CA ALA A 452 -20.82 -11.18 -16.08
C ALA A 452 -20.26 -9.75 -16.14
N VAL A 453 -19.97 -9.27 -17.35
CA VAL A 453 -19.49 -7.90 -17.62
C VAL A 453 -20.40 -7.30 -18.67
N GLY A 454 -21.24 -6.35 -18.29
CA GLY A 454 -22.28 -5.76 -19.13
C GLY A 454 -21.74 -5.02 -20.36
N ALA A 455 -22.59 -4.87 -21.37
CA ALA A 455 -22.23 -4.14 -22.60
C ALA A 455 -21.91 -2.65 -22.34
N GLY A 456 -22.53 -2.06 -21.31
CA GLY A 456 -22.20 -0.70 -20.87
C GLY A 456 -20.76 -0.60 -20.35
N VAL A 457 -20.34 -1.56 -19.53
CA VAL A 457 -18.95 -1.66 -19.04
C VAL A 457 -17.99 -1.88 -20.20
N GLU A 458 -18.30 -2.76 -21.15
CA GLU A 458 -17.48 -2.96 -22.36
C GLU A 458 -17.31 -1.66 -23.17
N THR A 459 -18.37 -0.87 -23.29
CA THR A 459 -18.32 0.44 -23.97
C THR A 459 -17.43 1.43 -23.22
N GLU A 460 -17.56 1.48 -21.89
CA GLU A 460 -16.74 2.34 -21.03
C GLU A 460 -15.25 1.96 -21.05
N LEU A 461 -14.94 0.65 -21.09
CA LEU A 461 -13.57 0.13 -21.24
C LEU A 461 -12.92 0.61 -22.54
N GLY A 462 -13.69 0.86 -23.60
CA GLY A 462 -13.19 1.44 -24.85
C GLY A 462 -12.64 2.85 -24.73
N GLY A 463 -12.87 3.54 -23.60
CA GLY A 463 -12.22 4.81 -23.26
C GLY A 463 -10.78 4.67 -22.78
N TYR A 464 -10.36 3.46 -22.38
CA TYR A 464 -9.04 3.20 -21.77
C TYR A 464 -8.07 2.47 -22.70
N ALA A 465 -8.56 1.81 -23.77
CA ALA A 465 -7.74 1.03 -24.68
C ALA A 465 -8.21 1.12 -26.12
N SER A 466 -7.29 0.94 -27.07
CA SER A 466 -7.58 0.96 -28.50
C SER A 466 -8.36 -0.27 -28.98
N SER A 467 -8.28 -1.37 -28.23
CA SER A 467 -8.91 -2.64 -28.55
C SER A 467 -9.56 -3.24 -27.30
N VAL A 468 -10.83 -3.61 -27.42
CA VAL A 468 -11.54 -4.37 -26.38
C VAL A 468 -12.02 -5.69 -26.99
N ILE A 469 -11.58 -6.81 -26.42
CA ILE A 469 -11.92 -8.16 -26.88
C ILE A 469 -12.70 -8.87 -25.78
N ARG A 470 -13.79 -9.56 -26.14
CA ARG A 470 -14.55 -10.39 -25.20
C ARG A 470 -14.34 -11.87 -25.48
N LEU A 471 -13.88 -12.60 -24.47
CA LEU A 471 -13.76 -14.05 -24.47
C LEU A 471 -14.92 -14.64 -23.66
N ALA A 472 -15.90 -15.22 -24.35
CA ALA A 472 -17.11 -15.75 -23.73
C ALA A 472 -17.69 -16.93 -24.51
N GLY A 473 -18.29 -17.88 -23.78
CA GLY A 473 -19.10 -18.95 -24.34
C GLY A 473 -20.51 -18.99 -23.75
N ALA A 474 -21.31 -19.97 -24.18
CA ALA A 474 -22.67 -20.16 -23.67
C ALA A 474 -22.73 -20.54 -22.17
N ASN A 475 -21.62 -21.02 -21.61
CA ASN A 475 -21.43 -21.38 -20.22
C ASN A 475 -19.93 -21.35 -19.87
N ARG A 476 -19.60 -21.59 -18.59
CA ARG A 476 -18.21 -21.56 -18.06
C ARG A 476 -17.24 -22.47 -18.82
N HIS A 477 -17.71 -23.62 -19.31
CA HIS A 477 -16.88 -24.57 -20.05
C HIS A 477 -16.52 -24.02 -21.42
N ALA A 478 -17.50 -23.48 -22.14
CA ALA A 478 -17.28 -22.84 -23.43
C ALA A 478 -16.45 -21.54 -23.30
N THR A 479 -16.60 -20.78 -22.22
CA THR A 479 -15.73 -19.63 -21.92
C THR A 479 -14.28 -20.07 -21.69
N ALA A 480 -14.04 -21.12 -20.90
CA ALA A 480 -12.70 -21.68 -20.69
C ALA A 480 -12.05 -22.15 -22.01
N VAL A 481 -12.84 -22.73 -22.92
CA VAL A 481 -12.38 -23.11 -24.26
C VAL A 481 -12.02 -21.88 -25.10
N ALA A 482 -12.82 -20.81 -25.07
CA ALA A 482 -12.50 -19.56 -25.77
C ALA A 482 -11.20 -18.92 -25.25
N ILE A 483 -10.99 -18.97 -23.93
CA ILE A 483 -9.75 -18.50 -23.28
C ILE A 483 -8.55 -19.35 -23.69
N SER A 484 -8.71 -20.68 -23.71
CA SER A 484 -7.70 -21.62 -24.19
C SER A 484 -7.31 -21.33 -25.65
N GLN A 485 -8.27 -21.14 -26.54
CA GLN A 485 -8.00 -20.84 -27.95
C GLN A 485 -7.30 -19.49 -28.16
N PHE A 486 -7.58 -18.51 -27.30
CA PHE A 486 -6.89 -17.21 -27.33
C PHE A 486 -5.43 -17.33 -26.86
N GLY A 487 -5.18 -17.99 -25.72
CA GLY A 487 -3.82 -18.12 -25.17
C GLY A 487 -2.97 -19.22 -25.83
N PHE A 488 -3.62 -20.21 -26.45
CA PHE A 488 -3.02 -21.42 -27.03
C PHE A 488 -3.68 -21.73 -28.40
N PRO A 489 -3.43 -20.92 -29.44
CA PRO A 489 -4.04 -21.10 -30.75
C PRO A 489 -3.60 -22.39 -31.47
N GLY A 490 -2.46 -22.96 -31.08
CA GLY A 490 -1.92 -24.23 -31.58
C GLY A 490 -2.15 -25.38 -30.58
N THR A 491 -1.11 -26.19 -30.38
CA THR A 491 -1.06 -27.27 -29.39
C THR A 491 -0.57 -26.77 -28.03
N ALA A 492 -0.80 -27.54 -26.98
CA ALA A 492 -0.19 -27.35 -25.66
C ALA A 492 0.36 -28.69 -25.16
N SER A 493 1.58 -28.72 -24.66
CA SER A 493 2.23 -29.97 -24.20
C SER A 493 1.51 -30.60 -23.00
N GLN A 494 0.88 -29.76 -22.18
CA GLN A 494 0.14 -30.12 -20.99
C GLN A 494 -1.19 -29.38 -20.95
N VAL A 495 -2.19 -29.98 -20.28
CA VAL A 495 -3.48 -29.33 -19.98
C VAL A 495 -3.83 -29.56 -18.53
N ILE A 496 -4.28 -28.50 -17.85
CA ILE A 496 -4.85 -28.60 -16.50
C ILE A 496 -6.37 -28.68 -16.60
N VAL A 497 -6.96 -29.69 -15.97
CA VAL A 497 -8.42 -29.84 -15.86
C VAL A 497 -8.83 -29.72 -14.40
N ALA A 498 -9.70 -28.75 -14.11
CA ALA A 498 -10.27 -28.54 -12.79
C ALA A 498 -11.80 -28.52 -12.85
N THR A 499 -12.45 -28.67 -11.70
CA THR A 499 -13.91 -28.57 -11.63
C THR A 499 -14.38 -27.13 -11.78
N GLY A 500 -15.43 -26.92 -12.55
CA GLY A 500 -16.09 -25.62 -12.65
C GLY A 500 -16.95 -25.27 -11.43
N SER A 501 -17.24 -26.24 -10.54
CA SER A 501 -18.16 -26.04 -9.39
C SER A 501 -17.48 -25.59 -8.10
N GLY A 502 -16.15 -25.70 -8.00
CA GLY A 502 -15.34 -25.24 -6.86
C GLY A 502 -14.16 -24.38 -7.34
N PHE A 503 -13.78 -23.36 -6.58
CA PHE A 503 -12.76 -22.40 -7.03
C PHE A 503 -11.35 -22.70 -6.53
N ALA A 504 -11.20 -23.30 -5.34
CA ALA A 504 -9.92 -23.37 -4.65
C ALA A 504 -8.85 -24.17 -5.44
N ASP A 505 -9.25 -25.30 -5.98
CA ASP A 505 -8.38 -26.19 -6.76
C ASP A 505 -7.95 -25.52 -8.08
N ALA A 506 -8.88 -24.85 -8.76
CA ALA A 506 -8.61 -24.10 -9.99
C ALA A 506 -7.79 -22.82 -9.74
N LEU A 507 -7.96 -22.18 -8.57
CA LEU A 507 -7.24 -20.99 -8.18
C LEU A 507 -5.75 -21.29 -7.99
N ALA A 508 -5.43 -22.34 -7.26
CA ALA A 508 -4.06 -22.83 -7.12
C ALA A 508 -3.51 -23.39 -8.45
N GLY A 509 -4.38 -23.97 -9.28
CA GLY A 509 -4.04 -24.45 -10.62
C GLY A 509 -3.65 -23.36 -11.61
N GLY A 510 -4.07 -22.11 -11.43
CA GLY A 510 -3.79 -21.01 -12.35
C GLY A 510 -2.29 -20.73 -12.54
N PRO A 511 -1.55 -20.38 -11.47
CA PRO A 511 -0.10 -20.16 -11.57
C PRO A 511 0.65 -21.41 -12.00
N ALA A 512 0.22 -22.60 -11.56
CA ALA A 512 0.78 -23.86 -12.00
C ALA A 512 0.61 -24.09 -13.51
N ALA A 513 -0.52 -23.68 -14.08
CA ALA A 513 -0.74 -23.72 -15.52
C ALA A 513 0.24 -22.82 -16.27
N VAL A 514 0.57 -21.64 -15.73
CA VAL A 514 1.59 -20.75 -16.31
C VAL A 514 2.97 -21.39 -16.25
N ALA A 515 3.37 -21.91 -15.09
CA ALA A 515 4.65 -22.59 -14.92
C ALA A 515 4.83 -23.81 -15.84
N LEU A 516 3.73 -24.50 -16.15
CA LEU A 516 3.70 -25.67 -17.03
C LEU A 516 3.43 -25.33 -18.51
N ASP A 517 3.27 -24.05 -18.86
CA ASP A 517 2.83 -23.56 -20.17
C ASP A 517 1.57 -24.28 -20.70
N ALA A 518 0.54 -24.34 -19.86
CA ALA A 518 -0.69 -25.11 -20.07
C ALA A 518 -1.94 -24.23 -19.98
N PRO A 519 -3.02 -24.51 -20.74
CA PRO A 519 -4.32 -23.94 -20.49
C PRO A 519 -5.02 -24.62 -19.30
N VAL A 520 -5.90 -23.87 -18.64
CA VAL A 520 -6.84 -24.39 -17.65
C VAL A 520 -8.20 -24.59 -18.31
N LEU A 521 -8.68 -25.82 -18.32
CA LEU A 521 -10.02 -26.19 -18.78
C LEU A 521 -10.89 -26.62 -17.60
N LEU A 522 -12.20 -26.40 -17.73
CA LEU A 522 -13.18 -26.67 -16.68
C LEU A 522 -14.07 -27.86 -17.05
N THR A 523 -14.39 -28.71 -16.09
CA THR A 523 -15.37 -29.81 -16.22
C THR A 523 -16.46 -29.74 -15.15
N ASP A 524 -17.60 -30.38 -15.39
CA ASP A 524 -18.52 -30.71 -14.30
C ASP A 524 -17.96 -31.91 -13.50
N PRO A 525 -18.33 -32.09 -12.22
CA PRO A 525 -17.79 -33.17 -11.39
C PRO A 525 -17.99 -34.58 -11.96
N ASP A 526 -19.18 -34.84 -12.52
CA ASP A 526 -19.59 -36.18 -12.97
C ASP A 526 -19.77 -36.29 -14.49
N ASN A 527 -19.42 -35.24 -15.24
CA ASN A 527 -19.60 -35.20 -16.68
C ASN A 527 -18.54 -34.34 -17.35
N LEU A 528 -17.76 -34.92 -18.28
CA LEU A 528 -16.85 -34.15 -19.15
C LEU A 528 -17.66 -33.52 -20.29
N PRO A 529 -17.82 -32.18 -20.35
CA PRO A 529 -18.55 -31.56 -21.44
C PRO A 529 -17.84 -31.80 -22.77
N GLN A 530 -18.59 -32.13 -23.82
CA GLN A 530 -18.00 -32.45 -25.13
C GLN A 530 -17.10 -31.32 -25.67
N VAL A 531 -17.50 -30.06 -25.47
CA VAL A 531 -16.71 -28.88 -25.89
C VAL A 531 -15.32 -28.86 -25.26
N VAL A 532 -15.16 -29.43 -24.06
CA VAL A 532 -13.89 -29.52 -23.34
C VAL A 532 -13.07 -30.69 -23.87
N ALA A 533 -13.70 -31.84 -24.12
CA ALA A 533 -13.04 -33.00 -24.73
C ALA A 533 -12.50 -32.68 -26.14
N ASP A 534 -13.29 -31.95 -26.93
CA ASP A 534 -12.89 -31.49 -28.27
C ASP A 534 -11.70 -30.53 -28.19
N GLU A 535 -11.70 -29.63 -27.21
CA GLU A 535 -10.59 -28.69 -26.99
C GLU A 535 -9.31 -29.40 -26.54
N ILE A 536 -9.40 -30.38 -25.64
CA ILE A 536 -8.26 -31.22 -25.25
C ILE A 536 -7.69 -31.94 -26.47
N THR A 537 -8.57 -32.47 -27.33
CA THR A 537 -8.15 -33.13 -28.58
C THR A 537 -7.46 -32.14 -29.54
N ARG A 538 -7.95 -30.90 -29.64
CA ARG A 538 -7.33 -29.84 -30.45
C ARG A 538 -5.93 -29.47 -29.95
N LEU A 539 -5.76 -29.43 -28.63
CA LEU A 539 -4.49 -29.08 -27.98
C LEU A 539 -3.43 -30.19 -28.10
N ASP A 540 -3.85 -31.44 -28.33
CA ASP A 540 -3.00 -32.63 -28.46
C ASP A 540 -1.91 -32.75 -27.37
N PRO A 541 -2.30 -32.74 -26.06
CA PRO A 541 -1.33 -32.72 -24.99
C PRO A 541 -0.66 -34.07 -24.78
N THR A 542 0.60 -34.03 -24.34
CA THR A 542 1.36 -35.20 -23.90
C THR A 542 1.08 -35.59 -22.45
N ARG A 543 0.40 -34.71 -21.69
CA ARG A 543 0.02 -34.91 -20.29
C ARG A 543 -1.27 -34.15 -19.96
N ILE A 544 -2.19 -34.79 -19.25
CA ILE A 544 -3.34 -34.13 -18.63
C ILE A 544 -3.16 -34.15 -17.11
N VAL A 545 -3.27 -32.99 -16.47
CA VAL A 545 -3.22 -32.84 -15.01
C VAL A 545 -4.61 -32.54 -14.51
N VAL A 546 -5.22 -33.49 -13.80
CA VAL A 546 -6.52 -33.33 -13.15
C VAL A 546 -6.31 -32.83 -11.73
N VAL A 547 -6.77 -31.62 -11.45
CA VAL A 547 -6.60 -30.98 -10.14
C VAL A 547 -7.88 -31.14 -9.32
N GLY A 548 -7.71 -31.62 -8.09
CA GLY A 548 -8.79 -31.87 -7.14
C GLY A 548 -9.10 -33.35 -6.94
N GLY A 549 -9.68 -33.66 -5.78
CA GLY A 549 -10.06 -35.03 -5.42
C GLY A 549 -11.23 -35.58 -6.26
N THR A 550 -11.63 -36.83 -5.98
CA THR A 550 -12.73 -37.50 -6.70
C THR A 550 -14.10 -36.84 -6.51
N GLY A 551 -14.29 -36.04 -5.46
CA GLY A 551 -15.49 -35.23 -5.27
C GLY A 551 -15.53 -33.96 -6.15
N ALA A 552 -14.37 -33.49 -6.62
CA ALA A 552 -14.27 -32.34 -7.53
C ALA A 552 -14.35 -32.81 -8.99
N VAL A 553 -13.58 -33.84 -9.33
CA VAL A 553 -13.58 -34.50 -10.65
C VAL A 553 -13.67 -36.01 -10.41
N SER A 554 -14.81 -36.60 -10.74
CA SER A 554 -15.10 -38.02 -10.48
C SER A 554 -14.11 -38.97 -11.14
N ALA A 555 -14.08 -40.22 -10.65
CA ALA A 555 -13.32 -41.29 -11.30
C ALA A 555 -13.80 -41.56 -12.74
N ALA A 556 -15.08 -41.33 -13.03
CA ALA A 556 -15.65 -41.49 -14.37
C ALA A 556 -15.11 -40.44 -15.34
N VAL A 557 -15.09 -39.16 -14.93
CA VAL A 557 -14.51 -38.08 -15.75
C VAL A 557 -13.00 -38.29 -15.93
N PHE A 558 -12.29 -38.73 -14.88
CA PHE A 558 -10.88 -39.06 -14.99
C PHE A 558 -10.60 -40.16 -16.02
N ALA A 559 -11.39 -41.24 -16.02
CA ALA A 559 -11.26 -42.32 -17.00
C ALA A 559 -11.56 -41.84 -18.43
N GLN A 560 -12.47 -40.87 -18.60
CA GLN A 560 -12.72 -40.24 -19.91
C GLN A 560 -11.51 -39.44 -20.39
N LEU A 561 -10.85 -38.70 -19.49
CA LEU A 561 -9.62 -37.95 -19.80
C LEU A 561 -8.45 -38.90 -20.12
N GLU A 562 -8.29 -39.98 -19.35
CA GLU A 562 -7.26 -41.02 -19.57
C GLU A 562 -7.45 -41.73 -20.93
N ALA A 563 -8.70 -41.89 -21.37
CA ALA A 563 -9.00 -42.42 -22.70
C ALA A 563 -8.60 -41.46 -23.84
N ILE A 564 -8.54 -40.14 -23.58
CA ILE A 564 -8.04 -39.14 -24.54
C ILE A 564 -6.51 -39.11 -24.52
N GLN A 565 -5.89 -39.08 -23.33
CA GLN A 565 -4.45 -39.10 -23.14
C GLN A 565 -4.08 -40.01 -21.95
N ALA A 566 -3.41 -41.13 -22.24
CA ALA A 566 -3.04 -42.13 -21.24
C ALA A 566 -2.14 -41.58 -20.11
N ASN A 567 -1.34 -40.55 -20.39
CA ASN A 567 -0.59 -39.83 -19.35
C ASN A 567 -1.48 -38.79 -18.64
N THR A 568 -2.54 -39.26 -17.99
CA THR A 568 -3.42 -38.45 -17.15
C THR A 568 -3.06 -38.66 -15.68
N VAL A 569 -2.78 -37.58 -14.95
CA VAL A 569 -2.35 -37.61 -13.54
C VAL A 569 -3.31 -36.81 -12.69
N ARG A 570 -3.65 -37.32 -11.50
CA ARG A 570 -4.45 -36.58 -10.52
C ARG A 570 -3.55 -35.96 -9.46
N ILE A 571 -3.73 -34.66 -9.22
CA ILE A 571 -3.09 -33.92 -8.14
C ILE A 571 -4.16 -33.47 -7.14
N SER A 572 -4.09 -33.96 -5.91
CA SER A 572 -5.09 -33.69 -4.87
C SER A 572 -4.54 -33.93 -3.48
N GLY A 573 -5.06 -33.20 -2.49
CA GLY A 573 -4.83 -33.43 -1.06
C GLY A 573 -6.13 -33.76 -0.31
N ALA A 574 -6.06 -33.96 1.02
CA ALA A 574 -7.23 -34.29 1.83
C ALA A 574 -8.24 -33.11 1.93
N ASN A 575 -7.76 -31.90 1.68
CA ASN A 575 -8.54 -30.66 1.67
C ASN A 575 -7.96 -29.68 0.64
N ARG A 576 -8.58 -28.50 0.49
CA ARG A 576 -8.16 -27.48 -0.48
C ARG A 576 -6.76 -26.92 -0.25
N TYR A 577 -6.30 -26.90 1.00
CA TYR A 577 -4.99 -26.36 1.37
C TYR A 577 -3.89 -27.36 1.00
N GLU A 578 -4.08 -28.64 1.33
CA GLU A 578 -3.19 -29.72 0.89
C GLU A 578 -3.22 -29.94 -0.62
N THR A 579 -4.36 -29.68 -1.28
CA THR A 579 -4.44 -29.69 -2.74
C THR A 579 -3.59 -28.58 -3.35
N ALA A 580 -3.64 -27.36 -2.80
CA ALA A 580 -2.75 -26.27 -3.21
C ALA A 580 -1.26 -26.62 -3.02
N VAL A 581 -0.90 -27.27 -1.91
CA VAL A 581 0.47 -27.77 -1.68
C VAL A 581 0.86 -28.83 -2.71
N ALA A 582 -0.02 -29.79 -3.02
CA ALA A 582 0.27 -30.82 -4.02
C ALA A 582 0.43 -30.23 -5.44
N ILE A 583 -0.35 -29.20 -5.78
CA ILE A 583 -0.20 -28.45 -7.04
C ILE A 583 1.16 -27.73 -7.08
N SER A 584 1.54 -27.08 -5.97
CA SER A 584 2.82 -26.41 -5.84
C SER A 584 4.00 -27.38 -6.07
N GLN A 585 3.93 -28.57 -5.46
CA GLN A 585 4.97 -29.59 -5.59
C GLN A 585 5.07 -30.22 -6.98
N ASP A 586 3.98 -30.24 -7.75
CA ASP A 586 3.99 -30.76 -9.13
C ASP A 586 4.55 -29.73 -10.13
N ALA A 587 4.26 -28.45 -9.91
CA ALA A 587 4.53 -27.39 -10.89
C ALA A 587 5.77 -26.54 -10.58
N PHE A 588 6.25 -26.49 -9.33
CA PHE A 588 7.33 -25.61 -8.90
C PHE A 588 8.45 -26.35 -8.17
N ASP A 589 9.66 -26.20 -8.69
CA ASP A 589 10.90 -26.63 -8.03
C ASP A 589 11.20 -25.75 -6.80
N SER A 590 12.19 -26.14 -6.00
CA SER A 590 12.71 -25.28 -4.93
C SER A 590 13.43 -24.05 -5.50
N GLY A 591 13.47 -22.95 -4.77
CA GLY A 591 14.12 -21.70 -5.18
C GLY A 591 13.17 -20.68 -5.80
N SER A 592 11.86 -20.75 -5.49
CA SER A 592 10.93 -19.68 -5.88
C SER A 592 11.36 -18.37 -5.21
N SER A 593 11.42 -17.28 -5.99
CA SER A 593 11.72 -15.95 -5.47
C SER A 593 10.61 -15.41 -4.57
N ARG A 594 9.37 -15.88 -4.77
CA ARG A 594 8.15 -15.41 -4.11
C ARG A 594 7.17 -16.56 -3.90
N VAL A 595 6.30 -16.43 -2.90
CA VAL A 595 5.11 -17.26 -2.70
C VAL A 595 3.92 -16.37 -2.42
N TYR A 596 2.78 -16.65 -3.04
CA TYR A 596 1.54 -15.94 -2.77
C TYR A 596 0.66 -16.75 -1.80
N VAL A 597 -0.01 -16.08 -0.88
CA VAL A 597 -0.92 -16.69 0.08
C VAL A 597 -2.27 -15.99 0.02
N ALA A 598 -3.33 -16.74 -0.25
CA ALA A 598 -4.70 -16.23 -0.25
C ALA A 598 -5.61 -17.08 0.65
N THR A 599 -6.75 -16.51 1.04
CA THR A 599 -7.78 -17.31 1.72
C THR A 599 -8.35 -18.37 0.79
N GLY A 600 -8.48 -19.60 1.29
CA GLY A 600 -9.19 -20.66 0.60
C GLY A 600 -10.71 -20.59 0.81
N LEU A 601 -11.22 -19.63 1.60
CA LEU A 601 -12.65 -19.51 1.92
C LEU A 601 -13.43 -18.62 0.94
N ASN A 602 -12.74 -17.75 0.21
CA ASN A 602 -13.29 -16.83 -0.78
C ASN A 602 -12.33 -16.70 -1.98
N PHE A 603 -12.79 -16.19 -3.11
CA PHE A 603 -12.03 -16.21 -4.38
C PHE A 603 -11.45 -14.86 -4.89
N PRO A 604 -12.04 -13.67 -4.64
CA PRO A 604 -11.69 -12.47 -5.42
C PRO A 604 -10.23 -12.02 -5.29
N ASP A 605 -9.70 -12.03 -4.06
CA ASP A 605 -8.33 -11.58 -3.79
C ASP A 605 -7.30 -12.53 -4.40
N GLY A 606 -7.54 -13.83 -4.26
CA GLY A 606 -6.70 -14.86 -4.87
C GLY A 606 -6.76 -14.82 -6.40
N LEU A 607 -7.91 -14.51 -7.00
CA LEU A 607 -8.10 -14.52 -8.45
C LEU A 607 -7.22 -13.49 -9.16
N ALA A 608 -7.19 -12.24 -8.68
CA ALA A 608 -6.28 -11.23 -9.20
C ALA A 608 -4.81 -11.62 -8.96
N GLY A 609 -4.53 -12.17 -7.77
CA GLY A 609 -3.20 -12.64 -7.41
C GLY A 609 -2.73 -13.87 -8.19
N ALA A 610 -3.62 -14.69 -8.76
CA ALA A 610 -3.24 -15.83 -9.57
C ALA A 610 -2.59 -15.41 -10.90
N ALA A 611 -3.03 -14.30 -11.49
CA ALA A 611 -2.36 -13.73 -12.66
C ALA A 611 -0.95 -13.21 -12.29
N ALA A 612 -0.84 -12.51 -11.16
CA ALA A 612 0.45 -12.02 -10.66
C ALA A 612 1.42 -13.15 -10.31
N ALA A 613 0.95 -14.16 -9.58
CA ALA A 613 1.73 -15.35 -9.24
C ALA A 613 2.21 -16.09 -10.50
N GLY A 614 1.35 -16.23 -11.51
CA GLY A 614 1.73 -16.80 -12.80
C GLY A 614 2.82 -15.99 -13.50
N TRP A 615 2.69 -14.67 -13.55
CA TRP A 615 3.70 -13.77 -14.13
C TRP A 615 5.07 -13.89 -13.46
N TRP A 616 5.10 -14.01 -12.12
CA TRP A 616 6.33 -14.17 -11.34
C TRP A 616 6.86 -15.62 -11.28
N GLY A 617 6.18 -16.58 -11.91
CA GLY A 617 6.56 -17.99 -11.82
C GLY A 617 6.50 -18.52 -10.38
N ALA A 618 5.56 -18.02 -9.59
CA ALA A 618 5.40 -18.33 -8.17
C ALA A 618 4.11 -19.12 -7.89
N PRO A 619 4.10 -20.01 -6.88
CA PRO A 619 2.87 -20.69 -6.48
C PRO A 619 1.95 -19.76 -5.68
N ILE A 620 0.66 -20.07 -5.72
CA ILE A 620 -0.34 -19.54 -4.78
C ILE A 620 -0.77 -20.66 -3.83
N LEU A 621 -0.52 -20.47 -2.54
CA LEU A 621 -0.93 -21.36 -1.46
C LEU A 621 -2.19 -20.81 -0.78
N LEU A 622 -2.98 -21.72 -0.22
CA LEU A 622 -4.26 -21.38 0.39
C LEU A 622 -4.22 -21.59 1.91
N VAL A 623 -4.81 -20.65 2.63
CA VAL A 623 -5.00 -20.73 4.09
C VAL A 623 -6.47 -20.64 4.49
N PRO A 624 -6.88 -21.19 5.65
CA PRO A 624 -8.23 -20.99 6.20
C PRO A 624 -8.58 -19.54 6.56
N GLY A 625 -7.61 -18.62 6.50
CA GLY A 625 -7.78 -17.20 6.82
C GLY A 625 -7.27 -16.80 8.19
N ALA A 626 -7.38 -17.68 9.21
CA ALA A 626 -6.94 -17.37 10.58
C ALA A 626 -5.68 -18.16 11.04
N THR A 627 -5.28 -19.18 10.29
CA THR A 627 -4.14 -20.05 10.64
C THR A 627 -3.35 -20.43 9.40
N VAL A 628 -2.07 -20.79 9.58
CA VAL A 628 -1.25 -21.42 8.53
C VAL A 628 -1.26 -22.93 8.78
N PRO A 629 -1.84 -23.76 7.88
CA PRO A 629 -1.73 -25.20 8.00
C PRO A 629 -0.26 -25.65 7.97
N GLY A 630 0.11 -26.64 8.78
CA GLY A 630 1.50 -27.12 8.84
C GLY A 630 2.06 -27.58 7.48
N SER A 631 1.21 -28.11 6.60
CA SER A 631 1.58 -28.46 5.22
C SER A 631 1.90 -27.24 4.36
N VAL A 632 1.22 -26.12 4.55
CA VAL A 632 1.48 -24.86 3.84
C VAL A 632 2.79 -24.24 4.32
N GLY A 633 3.03 -24.22 5.64
CA GLY A 633 4.30 -23.76 6.20
C GLY A 633 5.50 -24.58 5.70
N ALA A 634 5.37 -25.91 5.72
CA ALA A 634 6.41 -26.81 5.21
C ALA A 634 6.68 -26.61 3.70
N GLU A 635 5.64 -26.32 2.92
CA GLU A 635 5.78 -26.05 1.50
C GLU A 635 6.51 -24.73 1.22
N ILE A 636 6.21 -23.67 1.99
CA ILE A 636 6.96 -22.40 1.92
C ILE A 636 8.44 -22.63 2.22
N THR A 637 8.76 -23.43 3.25
CA THR A 637 10.14 -23.81 3.55
C THR A 637 10.79 -24.62 2.42
N ARG A 638 10.06 -25.56 1.80
CA ARG A 638 10.56 -26.35 0.66
C ARG A 638 10.89 -25.46 -0.54
N LEU A 639 10.02 -24.49 -0.83
CA LEU A 639 10.19 -23.53 -1.92
C LEU A 639 11.38 -22.60 -1.66
N GLY A 640 11.78 -22.42 -0.39
CA GLY A 640 13.00 -21.68 -0.03
C GLY A 640 12.92 -20.18 -0.36
N THR A 641 11.71 -19.62 -0.42
CA THR A 641 11.49 -18.20 -0.69
C THR A 641 11.93 -17.34 0.50
N GLY A 642 12.42 -16.13 0.21
CA GLY A 642 12.59 -15.07 1.22
C GLY A 642 11.38 -14.12 1.33
N GLN A 643 10.39 -14.28 0.43
CA GLN A 643 9.24 -13.38 0.32
C GLN A 643 7.92 -14.12 0.22
N VAL A 644 6.95 -13.69 1.01
CA VAL A 644 5.56 -14.15 0.96
C VAL A 644 4.63 -12.96 0.76
N PHE A 645 3.72 -13.07 -0.21
CA PHE A 645 2.75 -12.03 -0.54
C PHE A 645 1.35 -12.48 -0.12
N VAL A 646 0.79 -11.84 0.90
CA VAL A 646 -0.55 -12.10 1.41
C VAL A 646 -1.57 -11.29 0.62
N LEU A 647 -2.55 -11.99 0.03
CA LEU A 647 -3.58 -11.42 -0.83
C LEU A 647 -4.88 -11.27 -0.05
N GLY A 648 -5.34 -10.02 0.08
CA GLY A 648 -6.58 -9.65 0.75
C GLY A 648 -6.37 -9.02 2.14
N GLY A 649 -7.38 -8.28 2.58
CA GLY A 649 -7.40 -7.61 3.87
C GLY A 649 -7.46 -8.56 5.07
N THR A 650 -7.39 -7.99 6.27
CA THR A 650 -7.35 -8.73 7.55
C THR A 650 -8.57 -9.63 7.79
N ALA A 651 -9.72 -9.29 7.21
CA ALA A 651 -10.92 -10.12 7.24
C ALA A 651 -10.81 -11.41 6.41
N ALA A 652 -9.97 -11.42 5.37
CA ALA A 652 -9.72 -12.58 4.51
C ALA A 652 -8.57 -13.42 5.04
N VAL A 653 -7.45 -12.76 5.38
CA VAL A 653 -6.25 -13.37 5.97
C VAL A 653 -5.79 -12.51 7.14
N THR A 654 -5.93 -13.04 8.36
CA THR A 654 -5.68 -12.29 9.60
C THR A 654 -4.21 -11.93 9.75
N ASN A 655 -3.91 -10.94 10.60
CA ASN A 655 -2.52 -10.61 10.92
C ASN A 655 -1.81 -11.77 11.62
N GLN A 656 -2.52 -12.65 12.33
CA GLN A 656 -1.94 -13.87 12.92
C GLN A 656 -1.33 -14.78 11.85
N VAL A 657 -1.93 -14.84 10.66
CA VAL A 657 -1.35 -15.58 9.54
C VAL A 657 -0.07 -14.93 9.05
N VAL A 658 -0.06 -13.60 8.85
CA VAL A 658 1.16 -12.84 8.51
C VAL A 658 2.28 -13.13 9.51
N ALA A 659 1.96 -13.10 10.81
CA ALA A 659 2.91 -13.42 11.87
C ALA A 659 3.52 -14.81 11.74
N THR A 660 2.64 -15.80 11.53
CA THR A 660 3.04 -17.19 11.41
C THR A 660 3.89 -17.41 10.15
N LEU A 661 3.59 -16.69 9.06
CA LEU A 661 4.39 -16.72 7.83
C LEU A 661 5.79 -16.11 8.07
N GLY A 662 5.89 -15.01 8.82
CA GLY A 662 7.18 -14.45 9.22
C GLY A 662 8.04 -15.46 9.99
N ALA A 663 7.45 -16.13 10.97
CA ALA A 663 8.13 -17.19 11.73
C ALA A 663 8.56 -18.39 10.85
N VAL A 664 7.76 -18.75 9.84
CA VAL A 664 8.12 -19.80 8.85
C VAL A 664 9.34 -19.40 8.02
N LEU A 665 9.54 -18.10 7.78
CA LEU A 665 10.72 -17.54 7.11
C LEU A 665 11.92 -17.35 8.05
N GLY A 666 11.79 -17.66 9.34
CA GLY A 666 12.85 -17.56 10.34
C GLY A 666 13.04 -16.15 10.91
N LEU A 667 11.94 -15.40 11.04
CA LEU A 667 11.89 -14.06 11.63
C LEU A 667 11.26 -14.08 13.03
#